data_AF-A0A8S9YDH8-F1
#
_entry.id   AF-A0A8S9YDH8-F1
#
_cell.length_a   1.000
_cell.length_b   1.000
_cell.length_c   1.000
_cell.angle_alpha   90.00
_cell.angle_beta   90.00
_cell.angle_gamma   90.00
#
_symmetry.space_group_name_H-M   'P 1'
#
loop_
_entity.id
_entity.type
_entity.pdbx_description
1 polymer ?
#
loop_
_entity_poly.entity_id
_entity_poly.type
_entity_poly.pdbx_seq_one_letter_code
_entity_poly.pdbx_strand_id
1 'polypeptide(L)'
;MHWRMLSFLCFVRRLRLVKTILWGLVAFTIACICLSFPYSSLHSVTNSICNLEPCPLEHNVNLYPLEPPPEWSLTHYFLTFSQFYKTNTNVNTKLSSAVNKSSLSVAFITVSNEHKHIRNVLEYLFIPYKIVHLVKTNSWNNSQIFSHLEQDLSVRLIIFENFATYTGLPLKQRASLDIYCRVNGIGVIGFFNDGQAFSTDPDSLSLVAEHPLYVHRLSTPPRGLYLARNASLLRVTRSGRMQPGVLNFKSSTTAAACCLATLIPKVGYEDYYIPIAFTQVGQSSREHQATDIRTRSCVLNDTGPQSENESHVFQSLVVEDIGRFDGVRRVLFATHSNGLWVNYMLFLDAIVHLLGPDVHASPPVTIPWDKTFQELPEHMELRHNAVPRDLLRWVLVDIDDVFLHGSGVAFTVEDAVSIVHAQNQWRRNVPDFKFNLGFCGQFFERADEPDSAGYNKLLELRHEFYWFDHLWNHHQAHQLNETELVSLMMRNKQFAKKHDIPVHSAYAVSPHHSGIYPVLESLYNAWRHVWNLTATSTEHYPRVHTLGPHLGFRFREVQVLPRQTCGVYSRFIQLADVPGGQQRIHELVFGGSLFHSILFNPVSIFMTHMTNYKGDRLALYLFDAVFRFVRQWTNLQLLSAPPAQLAHLYSSRFEFTGANDLPLYTDPCSDPRSHSMWPSGWPCGSDSLPQLVILGPQKTGSTALLHFLRLHPSLLANHYQFGTTFEELQFFSSDTLYSLGVRWYMDQFEHSLPNHRERVVRFEKSATYFTHHKAPARLHALLPQARLIVLLRNPIERALAWYQHSLAHRDPAAELLTFSELLHLGENVTANELIYLIRKTRINRPDINLDNITAVQNLVTGVRRLYYRCLDPGNYAPHLMRWLSHFPASQILPIDADRFAQTPAATLKVVQEFLRLPVLLNYSEYIEYNPHKGFFCLRSGHYFPDWPSSRLGKQSCLGSNKGRKYRHLDKVTEVPKLIRVHFAAANEQLWRLWHSQPVWRWWMAKAGAEYPSWVSAVGGR
;
A
#
# COMPACT_ATOMS: atom_id res chain seq x y z
N MET A 1 19.99 71.19 -40.06
CA MET A 1 20.83 71.30 -38.85
C MET A 1 21.18 69.89 -38.38
N HIS A 2 22.48 69.61 -38.22
CA HIS A 2 23.12 68.64 -37.30
C HIS A 2 22.65 67.17 -37.32
N TRP A 3 23.42 66.25 -37.92
CA TRP A 3 24.56 65.47 -37.37
C TRP A 3 24.19 64.23 -36.52
N ARG A 4 24.78 63.09 -36.95
CA ARG A 4 25.08 61.83 -36.22
C ARG A 4 23.94 60.96 -35.66
N MET A 5 23.73 59.79 -36.26
CA MET A 5 24.14 58.45 -35.76
C MET A 5 23.39 57.32 -36.49
N LEU A 6 24.18 56.39 -37.02
CA LEU A 6 23.96 55.00 -37.42
C LEU A 6 22.58 54.33 -37.27
N SER A 7 22.29 53.60 -38.36
CA SER A 7 21.58 52.32 -38.46
C SER A 7 20.07 52.31 -38.27
N PHE A 8 19.34 52.15 -39.39
CA PHE A 8 18.56 50.94 -39.70
C PHE A 8 17.82 51.14 -41.03
N LEU A 9 17.64 50.02 -41.75
CA LEU A 9 16.58 49.77 -42.74
C LEU A 9 16.62 50.45 -44.11
N CYS A 10 16.28 49.59 -45.09
CA CYS A 10 15.78 49.90 -46.42
C CYS A 10 16.79 50.48 -47.41
N PHE A 11 17.25 49.63 -48.35
CA PHE A 11 16.66 49.54 -49.69
C PHE A 11 17.67 49.00 -50.71
N VAL A 12 17.82 47.68 -50.80
CA VAL A 12 18.27 47.04 -52.05
C VAL A 12 17.25 45.96 -52.42
N ARG A 13 16.07 46.44 -52.81
CA ARG A 13 15.01 45.70 -53.49
C ARG A 13 15.05 46.12 -54.97
N ARG A 14 15.70 45.33 -55.83
CA ARG A 14 15.35 45.07 -57.25
C ARG A 14 16.53 44.42 -57.95
N LEU A 15 16.53 43.08 -57.93
CA LEU A 15 17.18 42.12 -58.85
C LEU A 15 17.44 40.79 -58.11
N ARG A 16 16.38 40.21 -57.55
CA ARG A 16 16.29 38.78 -57.24
C ARG A 16 15.01 38.16 -57.83
N LEU A 17 14.38 38.83 -58.80
CA LEU A 17 13.16 38.37 -59.48
C LEU A 17 13.41 37.08 -60.29
N VAL A 18 14.65 36.86 -60.75
CA VAL A 18 15.07 35.60 -61.39
C VAL A 18 15.29 34.48 -60.35
N LYS A 19 15.65 34.82 -59.10
CA LYS A 19 15.72 33.85 -58.00
C LYS A 19 14.33 33.45 -57.48
N THR A 20 13.32 34.32 -57.61
CA THR A 20 11.95 34.01 -57.18
C THR A 20 11.21 33.11 -58.18
N ILE A 21 11.52 33.19 -59.48
CA ILE A 21 10.96 32.24 -60.47
C ILE A 21 11.65 30.88 -60.34
N LEU A 22 12.96 30.83 -60.09
CA LEU A 22 13.67 29.57 -59.87
C LEU A 22 13.24 28.89 -58.56
N TRP A 23 13.07 29.65 -57.47
CA TRP A 23 12.50 29.12 -56.23
C TRP A 23 11.00 28.83 -56.35
N GLY A 24 10.26 29.51 -57.23
CA GLY A 24 8.87 29.21 -57.54
C GLY A 24 8.71 27.89 -58.29
N LEU A 25 9.60 27.58 -59.25
CA LEU A 25 9.63 26.29 -59.95
C LEU A 25 10.06 25.15 -59.03
N VAL A 26 11.04 25.39 -58.15
CA VAL A 26 11.50 24.41 -57.14
C VAL A 26 10.45 24.23 -56.04
N ALA A 27 9.77 25.28 -55.59
CA ALA A 27 8.69 25.17 -54.62
C ALA A 27 7.41 24.58 -55.23
N PHE A 28 7.15 24.75 -56.54
CA PHE A 28 6.01 24.11 -57.20
C PHE A 28 6.28 22.64 -57.52
N THR A 29 7.51 22.25 -57.88
CA THR A 29 7.88 20.82 -57.92
C THR A 29 7.87 20.19 -56.53
N ILE A 30 8.36 20.89 -55.50
CA ILE A 30 8.26 20.41 -54.10
C ILE A 30 6.81 20.39 -53.60
N ALA A 31 5.94 21.32 -54.03
CA ALA A 31 4.52 21.33 -53.69
C ALA A 31 3.72 20.25 -54.44
N CYS A 32 4.09 19.89 -55.67
CA CYS A 32 3.56 18.70 -56.35
C CYS A 32 4.09 17.40 -55.72
N ILE A 33 5.32 17.39 -55.19
CA ILE A 33 5.83 16.29 -54.36
C ILE A 33 5.11 16.23 -52.99
N CYS A 34 4.63 17.36 -52.46
CA CYS A 34 3.85 17.41 -51.22
C CYS A 34 2.32 17.30 -51.39
N LEU A 35 1.79 17.13 -52.60
CA LEU A 35 0.34 16.91 -52.81
C LEU A 35 -0.02 15.58 -53.46
N SER A 36 0.93 14.69 -53.78
CA SER A 36 0.60 13.35 -54.29
C SER A 36 1.75 12.34 -54.09
N PHE A 37 2.24 12.15 -52.86
CA PHE A 37 3.19 11.08 -52.51
C PHE A 37 3.00 10.65 -51.05
N PRO A 38 3.28 9.38 -50.66
CA PRO A 38 3.28 8.17 -51.47
C PRO A 38 2.36 7.06 -50.91
N TYR A 39 1.72 6.36 -51.84
CA TYR A 39 1.69 4.89 -51.84
C TYR A 39 3.11 4.40 -51.47
N SER A 40 3.28 3.88 -50.26
CA SER A 40 4.53 3.35 -49.76
C SER A 40 4.95 2.14 -50.59
N SER A 41 5.68 2.39 -51.67
CA SER A 41 6.41 1.38 -52.42
C SER A 41 7.53 0.83 -51.52
N LEU A 42 7.40 -0.46 -51.26
CA LEU A 42 8.40 -1.39 -50.75
C LEU A 42 9.84 -0.90 -50.89
N HIS A 43 10.41 -0.41 -49.79
CA HIS A 43 11.77 -0.78 -49.42
C HIS A 43 11.68 -1.61 -48.14
N SER A 44 12.06 -2.87 -48.25
CA SER A 44 12.16 -3.83 -47.16
C SER A 44 13.12 -3.30 -46.11
N VAL A 45 12.59 -2.61 -45.09
CA VAL A 45 13.27 -2.52 -43.80
C VAL A 45 13.10 -3.89 -43.17
N THR A 46 14.11 -4.74 -43.34
CA THR A 46 14.30 -5.95 -42.55
C THR A 46 14.42 -5.52 -41.09
N ASN A 47 13.30 -5.54 -40.36
CA ASN A 47 13.25 -5.37 -38.91
C ASN A 47 13.81 -6.64 -38.25
N SER A 48 15.12 -6.85 -38.31
CA SER A 48 15.79 -7.85 -37.47
C SER A 48 16.02 -7.27 -36.07
N ILE A 49 15.06 -7.45 -35.16
CA ILE A 49 14.98 -6.80 -33.82
C ILE A 49 15.80 -7.54 -32.75
N CYS A 50 17.03 -7.95 -33.08
CA CYS A 50 17.90 -8.67 -32.16
C CYS A 50 19.36 -8.27 -32.40
N ASN A 51 19.80 -7.16 -31.78
CA ASN A 51 21.19 -6.71 -31.87
C ASN A 51 21.97 -7.21 -30.66
N LEU A 52 22.90 -8.14 -30.87
CA LEU A 52 23.90 -8.54 -29.88
C LEU A 52 25.01 -7.47 -29.84
N GLU A 53 25.33 -6.93 -28.67
CA GLU A 53 26.59 -6.18 -28.46
C GLU A 53 27.48 -6.94 -27.46
N PRO A 54 28.82 -6.91 -27.66
CA PRO A 54 29.77 -7.39 -26.66
C PRO A 54 29.76 -6.51 -25.40
N CYS A 55 30.03 -7.12 -24.24
CA CYS A 55 30.09 -6.43 -22.95
C CYS A 55 31.09 -5.25 -23.00
N PRO A 56 30.75 -4.06 -22.46
CA PRO A 56 31.78 -3.11 -22.09
C PRO A 56 32.54 -3.68 -20.89
N LEU A 57 33.72 -4.26 -21.15
CA LEU A 57 34.72 -4.55 -20.13
C LEU A 57 35.34 -3.23 -19.68
N GLU A 58 34.71 -2.54 -18.73
CA GLU A 58 35.44 -1.57 -17.92
C GLU A 58 36.18 -2.32 -16.81
N HIS A 59 37.49 -2.56 -17.03
CA HIS A 59 38.43 -2.90 -15.97
C HIS A 59 38.61 -1.69 -15.03
N ASN A 60 37.72 -1.56 -14.05
CA ASN A 60 38.02 -0.80 -12.84
C ASN A 60 38.57 -1.76 -11.79
N VAL A 61 39.67 -1.36 -11.15
CA VAL A 61 40.37 -2.12 -10.09
C VAL A 61 39.37 -2.51 -9.00
N ASN A 62 39.07 -3.81 -8.90
CA ASN A 62 38.12 -4.36 -7.94
C ASN A 62 38.75 -4.39 -6.53
N LEU A 63 38.23 -3.60 -5.59
CA LEU A 63 38.52 -3.80 -4.16
C LEU A 63 37.82 -5.02 -3.58
N TYR A 64 36.72 -5.44 -4.19
CA TYR A 64 35.87 -6.55 -3.74
C TYR A 64 35.49 -7.42 -4.95
N PRO A 65 36.01 -8.65 -5.08
CA PRO A 65 36.10 -9.35 -6.37
C PRO A 65 34.90 -10.24 -6.74
N LEU A 66 33.71 -10.05 -6.18
CA LEU A 66 32.60 -10.96 -6.50
C LEU A 66 31.87 -10.52 -7.77
N GLU A 67 32.19 -11.23 -8.84
CA GLU A 67 31.36 -11.35 -10.03
C GLU A 67 30.23 -12.35 -9.75
N PRO A 68 29.06 -12.23 -10.42
CA PRO A 68 28.02 -13.24 -10.33
C PRO A 68 28.63 -14.62 -10.68
N PRO A 69 28.35 -15.69 -9.91
CA PRO A 69 28.97 -16.98 -10.12
C PRO A 69 28.56 -17.55 -11.49
N PRO A 70 29.40 -18.36 -12.16
CA PRO A 70 29.08 -18.96 -13.45
C PRO A 70 27.83 -19.87 -13.40
N GLU A 71 27.52 -20.40 -12.21
CA GLU A 71 26.38 -21.28 -11.93
C GLU A 71 25.59 -20.73 -10.73
N TRP A 72 24.36 -20.32 -10.97
CA TRP A 72 23.47 -19.80 -9.92
C TRP A 72 22.60 -20.92 -9.36
N SER A 73 22.93 -21.52 -8.22
CA SER A 73 21.99 -22.43 -7.56
C SER A 73 21.03 -21.61 -6.68
N LEU A 74 19.78 -21.41 -7.13
CA LEU A 74 18.75 -20.59 -6.47
C LEU A 74 17.94 -21.35 -5.40
N THR A 75 18.50 -22.39 -4.79
CA THR A 75 17.77 -23.35 -3.93
C THR A 75 17.31 -22.79 -2.57
N HIS A 76 17.76 -21.60 -2.13
CA HIS A 76 17.40 -21.06 -0.81
C HIS A 76 16.52 -19.79 -0.83
N TYR A 77 15.85 -19.51 -1.95
CA TYR A 77 15.10 -18.26 -2.11
C TYR A 77 13.82 -18.08 -1.28
N PHE A 78 13.33 -19.09 -0.55
CA PHE A 78 12.03 -18.98 0.13
C PHE A 78 11.86 -19.71 1.47
N LEU A 79 12.86 -20.45 1.98
CA LEU A 79 12.70 -21.22 3.21
C LEU A 79 12.56 -20.32 4.46
N THR A 80 13.17 -19.15 4.48
CA THR A 80 12.96 -18.15 5.55
C THR A 80 11.62 -17.42 5.45
N PHE A 81 10.93 -17.48 4.31
CA PHE A 81 9.61 -16.86 4.10
C PHE A 81 8.43 -17.84 4.14
N SER A 82 8.64 -19.16 4.11
CA SER A 82 7.54 -20.14 4.14
C SER A 82 7.28 -20.72 5.53
N GLN A 83 8.32 -20.90 6.36
CA GLN A 83 8.19 -21.60 7.65
C GLN A 83 7.40 -20.85 8.73
N PHE A 84 7.10 -19.55 8.55
CA PHE A 84 6.32 -18.76 9.52
C PHE A 84 4.88 -18.44 9.08
N TYR A 85 4.46 -18.83 7.87
CA TYR A 85 3.15 -18.45 7.34
C TYR A 85 2.17 -19.63 7.28
N LYS A 86 1.64 -19.99 8.45
CA LYS A 86 0.38 -20.74 8.58
C LYS A 86 -0.63 -19.91 9.38
N THR A 87 -1.22 -18.87 8.77
CA THR A 87 -2.51 -18.34 9.26
C THR A 87 -3.31 -17.70 8.11
N ASN A 88 -4.51 -18.25 7.89
CA ASN A 88 -5.68 -17.75 7.16
C ASN A 88 -5.49 -16.99 5.82
N THR A 89 -5.54 -17.77 4.74
CA THR A 89 -6.00 -17.38 3.41
C THR A 89 -7.49 -17.01 3.44
N ASN A 90 -7.83 -15.71 3.45
CA ASN A 90 -9.09 -15.14 2.95
C ASN A 90 -9.13 -13.63 3.26
N VAL A 91 -8.27 -12.84 2.60
CA VAL A 91 -8.34 -11.38 2.64
C VAL A 91 -8.45 -10.89 1.20
N ASN A 92 -9.70 -10.67 0.76
CA ASN A 92 -9.97 -9.92 -0.46
C ASN A 92 -9.82 -8.43 -0.18
N THR A 93 -9.05 -7.76 -1.06
CA THR A 93 -8.96 -6.30 -1.27
C THR A 93 -8.55 -5.43 -0.07
N LYS A 94 -7.24 -5.18 0.07
CA LYS A 94 -6.70 -4.00 0.76
C LYS A 94 -6.38 -2.92 -0.29
N LEU A 95 -6.56 -1.65 0.10
CA LEU A 95 -6.32 -0.41 -0.69
C LEU A 95 -7.42 0.04 -1.67
N SER A 96 -8.68 0.18 -1.23
CA SER A 96 -9.73 0.88 -2.03
C SER A 96 -10.30 2.15 -1.38
N SER A 97 -9.79 2.61 -0.24
CA SER A 97 -10.41 3.73 0.48
C SER A 97 -9.92 5.14 0.07
N ALA A 98 -8.91 5.26 -0.80
CA ALA A 98 -8.32 6.56 -1.14
C ALA A 98 -8.23 6.88 -2.64
N VAL A 99 -8.65 5.97 -3.53
CA VAL A 99 -8.63 6.24 -4.97
C VAL A 99 -10.06 6.48 -5.47
N ASN A 100 -10.26 7.64 -6.09
CA ASN A 100 -11.51 8.10 -6.67
C ASN A 100 -12.20 7.00 -7.51
N LYS A 101 -13.54 6.98 -7.55
CA LYS A 101 -14.40 6.00 -8.27
C LYS A 101 -14.17 5.89 -9.80
N SER A 102 -13.13 6.51 -10.35
CA SER A 102 -12.63 6.35 -11.72
C SER A 102 -11.36 5.48 -11.81
N SER A 103 -11.00 4.77 -10.73
CA SER A 103 -9.70 4.10 -10.59
C SER A 103 -9.55 2.89 -11.51
N LEU A 104 -8.58 2.99 -12.42
CA LEU A 104 -7.94 1.88 -13.13
C LEU A 104 -7.76 0.65 -12.20
N SER A 105 -8.22 -0.52 -12.64
CA SER A 105 -8.05 -1.77 -11.89
C SER A 105 -7.47 -2.90 -12.75
N VAL A 106 -6.79 -3.86 -12.10
CA VAL A 106 -6.22 -5.05 -12.72
C VAL A 106 -7.07 -6.28 -12.39
N ALA A 107 -7.43 -7.06 -13.39
CA ALA A 107 -8.03 -8.37 -13.18
C ALA A 107 -6.94 -9.44 -13.12
N PHE A 108 -6.76 -10.05 -11.96
CA PHE A 108 -5.81 -11.13 -11.75
C PHE A 108 -6.53 -12.49 -11.79
N ILE A 109 -6.29 -13.26 -12.84
CA ILE A 109 -6.90 -14.56 -13.07
C ILE A 109 -5.98 -15.66 -12.58
N THR A 110 -6.49 -16.49 -11.66
CA THR A 110 -5.71 -17.56 -11.01
C THR A 110 -6.54 -18.83 -10.83
N VAL A 111 -5.87 -19.99 -10.94
CA VAL A 111 -6.39 -21.32 -10.58
C VAL A 111 -5.86 -21.82 -9.23
N SER A 112 -4.95 -21.07 -8.61
CA SER A 112 -4.25 -21.44 -7.39
C SER A 112 -4.42 -20.39 -6.28
N ASN A 113 -4.24 -20.81 -5.03
CA ASN A 113 -4.37 -19.96 -3.86
C ASN A 113 -3.05 -19.28 -3.44
N GLU A 114 -1.91 -19.62 -4.07
CA GLU A 114 -0.56 -19.28 -3.57
C GLU A 114 0.24 -18.32 -4.47
N HIS A 115 -0.30 -17.15 -4.81
CA HIS A 115 0.38 -16.20 -5.73
C HIS A 115 0.92 -14.98 -5.04
N LYS A 116 1.97 -15.17 -4.24
CA LYS A 116 2.61 -14.06 -3.55
C LYS A 116 3.29 -13.10 -4.53
N HIS A 117 3.91 -13.58 -5.60
CA HIS A 117 4.73 -12.74 -6.50
C HIS A 117 3.97 -11.65 -7.26
N ILE A 118 2.95 -12.03 -8.04
CA ILE A 118 2.14 -11.09 -8.83
C ILE A 118 1.46 -10.09 -7.89
N ARG A 119 0.88 -10.57 -6.77
CA ARG A 119 0.26 -9.71 -5.77
C ARG A 119 1.25 -8.72 -5.17
N ASN A 120 2.43 -9.17 -4.77
CA ASN A 120 3.44 -8.31 -4.17
C ASN A 120 3.80 -7.15 -5.11
N VAL A 121 4.03 -7.40 -6.41
CA VAL A 121 4.36 -6.32 -7.36
C VAL A 121 3.20 -5.32 -7.48
N LEU A 122 1.96 -5.79 -7.61
CA LEU A 122 0.78 -4.92 -7.67
C LEU A 122 0.60 -4.10 -6.38
N GLU A 123 0.82 -4.72 -5.21
CA GLU A 123 0.76 -4.07 -3.91
C GLU A 123 1.88 -3.01 -3.76
N TYR A 124 3.11 -3.31 -4.19
CA TYR A 124 4.22 -2.34 -4.18
C TYR A 124 3.98 -1.15 -5.11
N LEU A 125 3.27 -1.34 -6.22
CA LEU A 125 2.91 -0.25 -7.14
C LEU A 125 1.63 0.49 -6.73
N PHE A 126 0.97 0.09 -5.64
CA PHE A 126 -0.32 0.64 -5.20
C PHE A 126 -1.40 0.53 -6.29
N ILE A 127 -1.33 -0.51 -7.14
CA ILE A 127 -2.29 -0.72 -8.23
C ILE A 127 -3.47 -1.54 -7.69
N PRO A 128 -4.72 -1.01 -7.73
CA PRO A 128 -5.89 -1.77 -7.32
C PRO A 128 -6.09 -2.99 -8.21
N TYR A 129 -6.36 -4.15 -7.61
CA TYR A 129 -6.60 -5.38 -8.35
C TYR A 129 -7.74 -6.21 -7.78
N LYS A 130 -8.35 -7.02 -8.64
CA LYS A 130 -9.42 -7.98 -8.32
C LYS A 130 -8.92 -9.38 -8.66
N ILE A 131 -9.08 -10.31 -7.72
CA ILE A 131 -8.72 -11.71 -7.96
C ILE A 131 -9.95 -12.47 -8.45
N VAL A 132 -9.84 -13.09 -9.62
CA VAL A 132 -10.83 -14.03 -10.14
C VAL A 132 -10.27 -15.43 -9.97
N HIS A 133 -10.76 -16.13 -8.95
CA HIS A 133 -10.39 -17.51 -8.67
C HIS A 133 -11.20 -18.48 -9.53
N LEU A 134 -10.51 -19.32 -10.29
CA LEU A 134 -11.10 -20.39 -11.08
C LEU A 134 -11.10 -21.70 -10.29
N VAL A 135 -12.27 -22.35 -10.22
CA VAL A 135 -12.40 -23.67 -9.59
C VAL A 135 -11.97 -24.74 -10.58
N LYS A 136 -11.01 -25.58 -10.19
CA LYS A 136 -10.54 -26.70 -11.01
C LYS A 136 -11.62 -27.79 -11.04
N THR A 137 -12.44 -27.84 -12.09
CA THR A 137 -13.37 -28.95 -12.37
C THR A 137 -12.78 -29.91 -13.40
N ASN A 138 -13.18 -31.19 -13.37
CA ASN A 138 -12.69 -32.24 -14.30
C ASN A 138 -12.98 -31.94 -15.79
N SER A 139 -13.86 -30.97 -16.08
CA SER A 139 -13.99 -30.30 -17.36
C SER A 139 -13.69 -28.82 -17.16
N TRP A 140 -12.88 -28.20 -18.04
CA TRP A 140 -12.56 -26.77 -18.01
C TRP A 140 -13.80 -25.91 -18.35
N ASN A 141 -14.80 -25.85 -17.47
CA ASN A 141 -16.01 -25.08 -17.70
C ASN A 141 -15.85 -23.66 -17.13
N ASN A 142 -14.92 -22.89 -17.69
CA ASN A 142 -14.49 -21.56 -17.24
C ASN A 142 -15.48 -20.42 -17.60
N SER A 143 -16.79 -20.71 -17.63
CA SER A 143 -17.84 -19.78 -18.05
C SER A 143 -17.99 -18.49 -17.22
N GLN A 144 -17.29 -18.41 -16.09
CA GLN A 144 -17.41 -17.32 -15.13
C GLN A 144 -16.46 -16.14 -15.37
N ILE A 145 -15.38 -16.27 -16.16
CA ILE A 145 -14.40 -15.17 -16.32
C ILE A 145 -15.06 -13.94 -16.95
N PHE A 146 -15.72 -14.14 -18.08
CA PHE A 146 -16.29 -13.03 -18.85
C PHE A 146 -17.44 -12.34 -18.09
N SER A 147 -18.28 -13.10 -17.39
CA SER A 147 -19.41 -12.53 -16.63
C SER A 147 -18.97 -11.64 -15.48
N HIS A 148 -17.81 -11.89 -14.86
CA HIS A 148 -17.25 -11.03 -13.82
C HIS A 148 -16.63 -9.75 -14.40
N LEU A 149 -16.07 -9.80 -15.61
CA LEU A 149 -15.37 -8.67 -16.25
C LEU A 149 -16.33 -7.71 -16.96
N GLU A 150 -17.37 -8.22 -17.63
CA GLU A 150 -18.32 -7.39 -18.39
C GLU A 150 -19.07 -6.37 -17.50
N GLN A 151 -19.29 -6.72 -16.23
CA GLN A 151 -19.96 -5.84 -15.26
C GLN A 151 -19.07 -4.73 -14.70
N ASP A 152 -17.78 -4.72 -15.03
CA ASP A 152 -16.78 -3.86 -14.43
C ASP A 152 -15.97 -3.07 -15.46
N LEU A 153 -16.41 -1.83 -15.70
CA LEU A 153 -15.77 -0.90 -16.62
C LEU A 153 -14.44 -0.32 -16.09
N SER A 154 -14.01 -0.68 -14.88
CA SER A 154 -12.77 -0.17 -14.28
C SER A 154 -11.51 -0.93 -14.70
N VAL A 155 -11.64 -2.16 -15.24
CA VAL A 155 -10.50 -3.00 -15.60
C VAL A 155 -9.72 -2.41 -16.79
N ARG A 156 -8.39 -2.40 -16.69
CA ARG A 156 -7.48 -1.90 -17.75
C ARG A 156 -6.35 -2.88 -18.13
N LEU A 157 -6.13 -3.91 -17.32
CA LEU A 157 -5.14 -4.96 -17.57
C LEU A 157 -5.66 -6.28 -17.04
N ILE A 158 -5.42 -7.36 -17.78
CA ILE A 158 -5.70 -8.74 -17.35
C ILE A 158 -4.39 -9.49 -17.21
N ILE A 159 -4.19 -10.15 -16.06
CA ILE A 159 -3.01 -10.96 -15.79
C ILE A 159 -3.45 -12.40 -15.60
N PHE A 160 -2.96 -13.28 -16.47
CA PHE A 160 -3.13 -14.72 -16.37
C PHE A 160 -1.90 -15.35 -15.73
N GLU A 161 -2.06 -15.84 -14.51
CA GLU A 161 -1.04 -16.60 -13.80
C GLU A 161 -0.63 -17.87 -14.56
N ASN A 162 -1.59 -18.46 -15.28
CA ASN A 162 -1.36 -19.54 -16.22
C ASN A 162 -2.13 -19.25 -17.51
N PHE A 163 -1.43 -18.90 -18.59
CA PHE A 163 -2.03 -18.55 -19.86
C PHE A 163 -2.82 -19.72 -20.50
N ALA A 164 -2.56 -20.96 -20.08
CA ALA A 164 -3.37 -22.12 -20.43
C ALA A 164 -4.87 -21.94 -20.12
N THR A 165 -5.19 -21.17 -19.07
CA THR A 165 -6.58 -20.90 -18.65
C THR A 165 -7.33 -20.07 -19.68
N TYR A 166 -6.64 -19.17 -20.37
CA TYR A 166 -7.16 -18.39 -21.49
C TYR A 166 -7.27 -19.25 -22.75
N THR A 167 -6.23 -20.03 -23.08
CA THR A 167 -6.26 -20.88 -24.29
C THR A 167 -7.27 -22.03 -24.19
N GLY A 168 -7.56 -22.50 -22.98
CA GLY A 168 -8.58 -23.52 -22.70
C GLY A 168 -10.02 -23.00 -22.63
N LEU A 169 -10.26 -21.69 -22.80
CA LEU A 169 -11.61 -21.14 -22.84
C LEU A 169 -12.40 -21.68 -24.04
N PRO A 170 -13.71 -21.93 -23.91
CA PRO A 170 -14.57 -22.18 -25.05
C PRO A 170 -14.46 -21.06 -26.09
N LEU A 171 -14.39 -21.42 -27.38
CA LEU A 171 -14.16 -20.48 -28.49
C LEU A 171 -14.99 -19.20 -28.42
N LYS A 172 -16.30 -19.33 -28.13
CA LYS A 172 -17.22 -18.19 -28.03
C LYS A 172 -16.84 -17.24 -26.88
N GLN A 173 -16.45 -17.77 -25.72
CA GLN A 173 -16.09 -16.95 -24.55
C GLN A 173 -14.75 -16.26 -24.73
N ARG A 174 -13.77 -16.96 -25.30
CA ARG A 174 -12.49 -16.36 -25.64
C ARG A 174 -12.67 -15.25 -26.68
N ALA A 175 -13.46 -15.48 -27.72
CA ALA A 175 -13.79 -14.45 -28.70
C ALA A 175 -14.48 -13.23 -28.05
N SER A 176 -15.40 -13.44 -27.11
CA SER A 176 -16.01 -12.34 -26.35
C SER A 176 -15.00 -11.57 -25.51
N LEU A 177 -14.08 -12.28 -24.84
CA LEU A 177 -13.00 -11.65 -24.07
C LEU A 177 -12.06 -10.84 -24.97
N ASP A 178 -11.69 -11.36 -26.14
CA ASP A 178 -10.85 -10.65 -27.10
C ASP A 178 -11.56 -9.39 -27.65
N ILE A 179 -12.86 -9.47 -27.93
CA ILE A 179 -13.67 -8.31 -28.30
C ILE A 179 -13.65 -7.28 -27.17
N TYR A 180 -13.88 -7.71 -25.92
CA TYR A 180 -13.85 -6.82 -24.77
C TYR A 180 -12.48 -6.15 -24.60
N CYS A 181 -11.38 -6.90 -24.76
CA CYS A 181 -10.05 -6.35 -24.69
C CYS A 181 -9.78 -5.32 -25.79
N ARG A 182 -10.15 -5.63 -27.05
CA ARG A 182 -10.00 -4.71 -28.18
C ARG A 182 -10.80 -3.42 -27.99
N VAL A 183 -12.09 -3.54 -27.64
CA VAL A 183 -13.01 -2.39 -27.52
C VAL A 183 -12.57 -1.44 -26.41
N ASN A 184 -12.03 -1.98 -25.32
CA ASN A 184 -11.63 -1.18 -24.15
C ASN A 184 -10.12 -0.89 -24.09
N GLY A 185 -9.34 -1.33 -25.09
CA GLY A 185 -7.88 -1.15 -25.12
C GLY A 185 -7.15 -1.86 -23.98
N ILE A 186 -7.64 -3.01 -23.53
CA ILE A 186 -7.09 -3.75 -22.38
C ILE A 186 -5.94 -4.66 -22.83
N GLY A 187 -4.78 -4.50 -22.19
CA GLY A 187 -3.63 -5.37 -22.38
C GLY A 187 -3.74 -6.68 -21.60
N VAL A 188 -2.97 -7.69 -22.03
CA VAL A 188 -2.90 -9.00 -21.35
C VAL A 188 -1.46 -9.37 -21.00
N ILE A 189 -1.23 -9.85 -19.77
CA ILE A 189 0.03 -10.49 -19.39
C ILE A 189 -0.24 -11.97 -19.15
N GLY A 190 0.58 -12.85 -19.72
CA GLY A 190 0.43 -14.30 -19.58
C GLY A 190 1.74 -14.99 -19.23
N PHE A 191 1.67 -15.94 -18.29
CA PHE A 191 2.78 -16.84 -17.96
C PHE A 191 2.44 -18.26 -18.42
N PHE A 192 3.38 -18.92 -19.10
CA PHE A 192 3.24 -20.32 -19.49
C PHE A 192 3.69 -21.23 -18.33
N ASN A 193 2.72 -21.61 -17.48
CA ASN A 193 2.93 -22.51 -16.33
C ASN A 193 2.90 -23.99 -16.78
N ASP A 194 3.41 -24.90 -15.96
CA ASP A 194 3.70 -26.29 -16.34
C ASP A 194 2.47 -27.21 -16.27
N GLY A 195 2.34 -28.10 -17.27
CA GLY A 195 1.60 -29.36 -17.18
C GLY A 195 0.08 -29.37 -17.39
N GLN A 196 -0.55 -28.28 -17.86
CA GLN A 196 -2.02 -28.24 -18.00
C GLN A 196 -2.57 -28.16 -19.44
N ALA A 197 -1.92 -27.43 -20.36
CA ALA A 197 -2.36 -27.32 -21.77
C ALA A 197 -1.24 -27.51 -22.80
N PHE A 198 0.01 -27.60 -22.35
CA PHE A 198 1.19 -27.73 -23.22
C PHE A 198 2.01 -28.92 -22.73
N SER A 199 2.64 -29.65 -23.67
CA SER A 199 3.50 -30.77 -23.30
C SER A 199 4.64 -30.28 -22.39
N THR A 200 5.01 -31.13 -21.45
CA THR A 200 6.18 -30.98 -20.57
C THR A 200 7.31 -31.91 -20.99
N ASP A 201 7.15 -32.65 -22.09
CA ASP A 201 8.17 -33.56 -22.57
C ASP A 201 9.37 -32.75 -23.09
N PRO A 202 10.62 -33.14 -22.78
CA PRO A 202 11.81 -32.51 -23.34
C PRO A 202 11.75 -32.43 -24.87
N ASP A 203 12.17 -31.30 -25.45
CA ASP A 203 12.19 -31.00 -26.90
C ASP A 203 10.81 -31.03 -27.60
N SER A 204 9.73 -31.02 -26.82
CA SER A 204 8.37 -30.88 -27.34
C SER A 204 8.08 -29.47 -27.85
N LEU A 205 7.24 -29.39 -28.89
CA LEU A 205 6.80 -28.15 -29.51
C LEU A 205 5.27 -28.10 -29.48
N SER A 206 4.71 -27.16 -28.72
CA SER A 206 3.26 -27.02 -28.54
C SER A 206 2.77 -25.70 -29.13
N LEU A 207 1.77 -25.74 -30.02
CA LEU A 207 1.15 -24.52 -30.56
C LEU A 207 0.26 -23.86 -29.50
N VAL A 208 0.34 -22.53 -29.36
CA VAL A 208 -0.46 -21.75 -28.40
C VAL A 208 -1.87 -21.53 -28.95
N ALA A 209 -2.73 -22.54 -28.83
CA ALA A 209 -4.08 -22.55 -29.42
C ALA A 209 -4.04 -22.17 -30.91
N GLU A 210 -4.81 -21.16 -31.34
CA GLU A 210 -4.75 -20.62 -32.72
C GLU A 210 -3.74 -19.48 -32.90
N HIS A 211 -3.05 -19.04 -31.85
CA HIS A 211 -2.03 -18.01 -31.98
C HIS A 211 -0.81 -18.57 -32.73
N PRO A 212 -0.21 -17.79 -33.65
CA PRO A 212 0.95 -18.23 -34.44
C PRO A 212 2.25 -18.19 -33.60
N LEU A 213 2.25 -18.89 -32.47
CA LEU A 213 3.33 -18.94 -31.49
C LEU A 213 3.44 -20.36 -30.94
N TYR A 214 4.66 -20.86 -30.81
CA TYR A 214 4.96 -22.15 -30.20
C TYR A 214 5.64 -21.98 -28.86
N VAL A 215 5.32 -22.88 -27.93
CA VAL A 215 6.11 -23.15 -26.73
C VAL A 215 7.04 -24.31 -27.03
N HIS A 216 8.34 -24.09 -26.95
CA HIS A 216 9.38 -25.10 -27.16
C HIS A 216 9.99 -25.48 -25.80
N ARG A 217 9.86 -26.75 -25.40
CA ARG A 217 10.48 -27.28 -24.17
C ARG A 217 11.92 -27.65 -24.43
N LEU A 218 12.85 -27.23 -23.58
CA LEU A 218 14.28 -27.50 -23.77
C LEU A 218 14.71 -28.74 -23.00
N SER A 219 15.46 -29.63 -23.65
CA SER A 219 16.12 -30.77 -23.00
C SER A 219 17.36 -30.40 -22.18
N THR A 220 17.98 -29.24 -22.44
CA THR A 220 19.17 -28.77 -21.74
C THR A 220 19.01 -27.34 -21.22
N PRO A 221 19.64 -26.99 -20.08
CA PRO A 221 19.65 -25.62 -19.58
C PRO A 221 20.23 -24.63 -20.60
N PRO A 222 19.48 -23.58 -20.96
CA PRO A 222 19.96 -22.62 -21.94
C PRO A 222 21.06 -21.74 -21.34
N ARG A 223 21.84 -21.11 -22.22
CA ARG A 223 23.01 -20.30 -21.85
C ARG A 223 22.80 -18.82 -22.18
N GLY A 224 23.10 -17.99 -21.20
CA GLY A 224 23.13 -16.54 -21.30
C GLY A 224 21.75 -15.89 -21.41
N LEU A 225 21.60 -14.73 -20.77
CA LEU A 225 20.39 -13.92 -20.87
C LEU A 225 20.70 -12.63 -21.61
N TYR A 226 19.86 -12.30 -22.60
CA TYR A 226 20.02 -11.13 -23.45
C TYR A 226 18.70 -10.37 -23.56
N LEU A 227 18.77 -9.03 -23.55
CA LEU A 227 17.61 -8.16 -23.72
C LEU A 227 17.73 -7.29 -24.97
N ALA A 228 16.63 -7.17 -25.70
CA ALA A 228 16.58 -6.42 -26.96
C ALA A 228 16.79 -4.91 -26.77
N ARG A 229 17.68 -4.31 -27.57
CA ARG A 229 18.13 -2.90 -27.45
C ARG A 229 17.03 -1.85 -27.67
N ASN A 230 16.03 -2.18 -28.48
CA ASN A 230 14.96 -1.25 -28.88
C ASN A 230 13.57 -1.72 -28.43
N ALA A 231 13.50 -2.62 -27.45
CA ALA A 231 12.23 -3.04 -26.90
C ALA A 231 11.58 -1.86 -26.14
N SER A 232 10.40 -1.43 -26.60
CA SER A 232 9.63 -0.33 -25.99
C SER A 232 9.24 -0.59 -24.53
N LEU A 233 9.25 -1.85 -24.12
CA LEU A 233 8.86 -2.30 -22.79
C LEU A 233 9.92 -2.00 -21.72
N LEU A 234 11.21 -1.87 -22.06
CA LEU A 234 12.33 -1.81 -21.10
C LEU A 234 12.49 -0.45 -20.42
N ARG A 235 11.59 -0.11 -19.48
CA ARG A 235 11.61 1.17 -18.76
C ARG A 235 12.57 1.14 -17.56
N VAL A 236 12.40 0.18 -16.65
CA VAL A 236 13.25 -0.06 -15.47
C VAL A 236 14.44 -0.91 -15.84
N THR A 237 14.22 -1.92 -16.67
CA THR A 237 15.27 -2.86 -17.05
C THR A 237 16.18 -2.24 -18.11
N ARG A 238 17.50 -2.40 -17.95
CA ARG A 238 18.46 -1.93 -18.95
C ARG A 238 18.62 -2.96 -20.06
N SER A 239 18.54 -2.54 -21.32
CA SER A 239 18.81 -3.42 -22.48
C SER A 239 20.28 -3.84 -22.57
N GLY A 240 20.56 -5.00 -23.16
CA GLY A 240 21.94 -5.49 -23.39
C GLY A 240 22.16 -6.93 -22.91
N ARG A 241 23.44 -7.36 -22.86
CA ARG A 241 23.81 -8.70 -22.39
C ARG A 241 23.71 -8.78 -20.87
N MET A 242 22.70 -9.49 -20.37
CA MET A 242 22.33 -9.50 -18.96
C MET A 242 23.08 -10.51 -18.07
N GLN A 243 23.43 -11.67 -18.61
CA GLN A 243 24.12 -12.69 -17.82
C GLN A 243 24.91 -13.60 -18.76
N PRO A 244 26.24 -13.78 -18.58
CA PRO A 244 26.97 -14.88 -19.18
C PRO A 244 26.79 -16.17 -18.34
N GLY A 245 26.84 -17.35 -18.97
CA GLY A 245 26.80 -18.66 -18.27
C GLY A 245 25.48 -19.41 -18.39
N VAL A 246 25.34 -20.52 -17.65
CA VAL A 246 24.13 -21.38 -17.68
C VAL A 246 23.01 -20.73 -16.88
N LEU A 247 21.80 -20.64 -17.46
CA LEU A 247 20.63 -20.15 -16.75
C LEU A 247 20.01 -21.27 -15.90
N ASN A 248 20.10 -21.10 -14.59
CA ASN A 248 19.49 -22.01 -13.62
C ASN A 248 18.13 -21.46 -13.18
N PHE A 249 17.11 -22.30 -13.29
CA PHE A 249 15.72 -21.98 -12.93
C PHE A 249 15.43 -22.53 -11.53
N LYS A 250 14.56 -21.87 -10.76
CA LYS A 250 14.24 -22.30 -9.38
C LYS A 250 13.66 -23.73 -9.38
N SER A 251 14.36 -24.66 -8.73
CA SER A 251 13.89 -26.02 -8.44
C SER A 251 13.78 -26.19 -6.92
N SER A 252 12.56 -26.31 -6.39
CA SER A 252 12.33 -26.71 -5.00
C SER A 252 11.54 -28.02 -4.86
N THR A 253 11.29 -28.73 -5.97
CA THR A 253 10.69 -30.06 -5.94
C THR A 253 11.18 -30.88 -7.13
N THR A 254 11.47 -32.15 -6.89
CA THR A 254 12.01 -33.15 -7.83
C THR A 254 11.20 -33.38 -9.13
N ALA A 255 10.06 -32.69 -9.32
CA ALA A 255 9.28 -32.71 -10.56
C ALA A 255 9.69 -31.62 -11.58
N ALA A 256 10.61 -30.70 -11.25
CA ALA A 256 10.82 -29.45 -11.99
C ALA A 256 11.97 -29.43 -13.02
N ALA A 257 12.50 -30.59 -13.44
CA ALA A 257 13.44 -30.65 -14.56
C ALA A 257 12.77 -30.43 -15.93
N CYS A 258 11.43 -30.49 -16.02
CA CYS A 258 10.66 -30.44 -17.28
C CYS A 258 10.27 -29.02 -17.77
N CYS A 259 10.75 -27.97 -17.09
CA CYS A 259 10.10 -26.65 -17.09
C CYS A 259 10.81 -25.58 -17.94
N LEU A 260 11.92 -25.91 -18.60
CA LEU A 260 12.63 -24.98 -19.46
C LEU A 260 11.83 -24.78 -20.75
N ALA A 261 11.41 -23.54 -21.02
CA ALA A 261 10.66 -23.24 -22.23
C ALA A 261 11.10 -21.93 -22.87
N THR A 262 10.97 -21.89 -24.18
CA THR A 262 11.12 -20.70 -25.01
C THR A 262 9.91 -20.52 -25.92
N LEU A 263 9.77 -19.33 -26.48
CA LEU A 263 8.67 -18.94 -27.36
C LEU A 263 9.23 -18.71 -28.77
N ILE A 264 8.61 -19.38 -29.75
CA ILE A 264 9.04 -19.34 -31.15
C ILE A 264 7.85 -18.92 -32.02
N PRO A 265 7.88 -17.75 -32.67
CA PRO A 265 6.87 -17.38 -33.65
C PRO A 265 6.77 -18.41 -34.78
N LYS A 266 5.54 -18.67 -35.24
CA LYS A 266 5.33 -19.51 -36.43
C LYS A 266 5.91 -18.83 -37.67
N VAL A 267 6.41 -19.62 -38.60
CA VAL A 267 6.96 -19.14 -39.88
C VAL A 267 5.94 -18.24 -40.60
N GLY A 268 6.38 -17.04 -40.98
CA GLY A 268 5.56 -16.01 -41.64
C GLY A 268 4.84 -15.06 -40.67
N TYR A 269 5.00 -15.22 -39.36
CA TYR A 269 4.41 -14.39 -38.32
C TYR A 269 5.45 -13.76 -37.39
N GLU A 270 6.72 -13.75 -37.78
CA GLU A 270 7.83 -13.21 -36.99
C GLU A 270 7.58 -11.72 -36.64
N ASP A 271 7.04 -10.94 -37.58
CA ASP A 271 6.74 -9.52 -37.39
C ASP A 271 5.54 -9.23 -36.46
N TYR A 272 4.89 -10.27 -35.91
CA TYR A 272 3.77 -10.14 -34.97
C TYR A 272 4.25 -10.11 -33.53
N TYR A 273 5.47 -10.60 -33.28
CA TYR A 273 6.04 -10.73 -31.95
C TYR A 273 7.38 -10.04 -31.87
N ILE A 274 7.58 -9.21 -30.86
CA ILE A 274 8.86 -8.56 -30.58
C ILE A 274 9.55 -9.37 -29.47
N PRO A 275 10.71 -10.00 -29.74
CA PRO A 275 11.53 -10.60 -28.70
C PRO A 275 11.97 -9.52 -27.70
N ILE A 276 11.69 -9.73 -26.42
CA ILE A 276 12.10 -8.81 -25.34
C ILE A 276 13.33 -9.37 -24.63
N ALA A 277 13.23 -10.61 -24.18
CA ALA A 277 14.30 -11.36 -23.55
C ALA A 277 14.53 -12.66 -24.32
N PHE A 278 15.78 -13.04 -24.52
CA PHE A 278 16.15 -14.25 -25.26
C PHE A 278 17.41 -14.90 -24.69
N THR A 279 17.61 -16.17 -25.03
CA THR A 279 18.68 -17.02 -24.52
C THR A 279 19.25 -17.89 -25.63
N GLN A 280 20.52 -18.29 -25.50
CA GLN A 280 21.12 -19.26 -26.41
C GLN A 280 20.67 -20.68 -26.02
N VAL A 281 20.14 -21.44 -26.98
CA VAL A 281 19.65 -22.81 -26.75
C VAL A 281 20.51 -23.90 -27.41
N GLY A 282 21.43 -23.51 -28.30
CA GLY A 282 22.31 -24.45 -28.99
C GLY A 282 23.08 -23.83 -30.16
N GLN A 283 23.58 -24.68 -31.05
CA GLN A 283 24.18 -24.33 -32.34
C GLN A 283 23.50 -25.14 -33.45
N SER A 284 23.32 -24.53 -34.62
CA SER A 284 22.74 -25.21 -35.78
C SER A 284 23.17 -24.56 -37.09
N SER A 285 23.24 -25.34 -38.18
CA SER A 285 23.54 -24.84 -39.52
C SER A 285 22.38 -24.04 -40.10
N ARG A 286 22.67 -23.06 -40.97
CA ARG A 286 21.65 -22.16 -41.55
C ARG A 286 20.52 -22.91 -42.28
N GLU A 287 20.82 -24.03 -42.93
CA GLU A 287 19.83 -24.87 -43.61
C GLU A 287 18.87 -25.56 -42.63
N HIS A 288 19.39 -26.05 -41.50
CA HIS A 288 18.57 -26.67 -40.46
C HIS A 288 17.70 -25.63 -39.75
N GLN A 289 18.22 -24.42 -39.51
CA GLN A 289 17.42 -23.31 -38.97
C GLN A 289 16.28 -22.88 -39.90
N ALA A 290 16.44 -23.05 -41.21
CA ALA A 290 15.38 -22.74 -42.18
C ALA A 290 14.24 -23.78 -42.18
N THR A 291 14.55 -25.04 -41.83
CA THR A 291 13.67 -26.20 -42.03
C THR A 291 13.06 -26.76 -40.74
N ASP A 292 13.76 -26.72 -39.60
CA ASP A 292 13.24 -27.13 -38.28
C ASP A 292 12.91 -25.91 -37.41
N ILE A 293 11.68 -25.86 -36.90
CA ILE A 293 11.22 -24.78 -36.02
C ILE A 293 12.03 -24.77 -34.71
N ARG A 294 12.48 -25.93 -34.22
CA ARG A 294 13.22 -26.04 -32.94
C ARG A 294 14.60 -25.40 -32.98
N THR A 295 15.18 -25.25 -34.16
CA THR A 295 16.51 -24.67 -34.36
C THR A 295 16.44 -23.22 -34.85
N ARG A 296 15.25 -22.65 -35.00
CA ARG A 296 15.10 -21.25 -35.41
C ARG A 296 15.63 -20.28 -34.38
N SER A 297 16.40 -19.31 -34.87
CA SER A 297 16.94 -18.21 -34.09
C SER A 297 16.11 -16.94 -34.28
N CYS A 298 15.82 -16.23 -33.19
CA CYS A 298 15.25 -14.88 -33.24
C CYS A 298 16.32 -13.80 -33.54
N VAL A 299 17.61 -14.16 -33.48
CA VAL A 299 18.74 -13.29 -33.85
C VAL A 299 19.21 -13.69 -35.26
N LEU A 300 19.16 -12.76 -36.22
CA LEU A 300 19.46 -13.03 -37.64
C LEU A 300 20.85 -12.55 -38.09
N ASN A 301 21.54 -11.70 -37.33
CA ASN A 301 22.83 -11.10 -37.69
C ASN A 301 23.92 -11.41 -36.67
N ASP A 302 24.76 -12.40 -36.96
CA ASP A 302 26.11 -12.50 -36.37
C ASP A 302 27.10 -12.14 -37.47
N THR A 303 27.59 -10.90 -37.48
CA THR A 303 28.54 -10.38 -38.50
C THR A 303 29.97 -10.77 -38.16
N GLY A 304 30.21 -12.05 -37.92
CA GLY A 304 31.56 -12.63 -37.90
C GLY A 304 32.02 -13.01 -39.32
N PRO A 305 33.34 -13.04 -39.60
CA PRO A 305 33.85 -13.48 -40.90
C PRO A 305 33.32 -14.88 -41.24
N GLN A 306 32.97 -15.08 -42.51
CA GLN A 306 32.33 -16.27 -43.09
C GLN A 306 33.19 -17.55 -42.97
N SER A 307 33.41 -18.07 -41.76
CA SER A 307 34.25 -19.27 -41.56
C SER A 307 33.71 -20.34 -40.62
N GLU A 308 32.46 -20.28 -40.15
CA GLU A 308 31.89 -21.38 -39.35
C GLU A 308 30.54 -21.87 -39.93
N ASN A 309 30.47 -23.18 -40.22
CA ASN A 309 29.28 -23.87 -40.75
C ASN A 309 28.10 -23.94 -39.76
N GLU A 310 28.32 -23.57 -38.50
CA GLU A 310 27.33 -23.60 -37.42
C GLU A 310 27.18 -22.22 -36.80
N SER A 311 25.94 -21.81 -36.49
CA SER A 311 25.64 -20.53 -35.84
C SER A 311 24.84 -20.74 -34.57
N HIS A 312 25.03 -19.86 -33.59
CA HIS A 312 24.31 -19.92 -32.33
C HIS A 312 22.80 -19.69 -32.52
N VAL A 313 21.99 -20.53 -31.88
CA VAL A 313 20.52 -20.44 -31.92
C VAL A 313 20.03 -19.69 -30.69
N PHE A 314 19.31 -18.59 -30.91
CA PHE A 314 18.70 -17.79 -29.83
C PHE A 314 17.18 -17.88 -29.87
N GLN A 315 16.55 -18.12 -28.72
CA GLN A 315 15.10 -18.20 -28.63
C GLN A 315 14.56 -17.32 -27.51
N SER A 316 13.34 -16.83 -27.69
CA SER A 316 12.73 -15.85 -26.79
C SER A 316 12.27 -16.49 -25.48
N LEU A 317 12.58 -15.84 -24.37
CA LEU A 317 12.03 -16.12 -23.04
C LEU A 317 10.81 -15.24 -22.74
N VAL A 318 10.78 -14.03 -23.31
CA VAL A 318 9.67 -13.09 -23.20
C VAL A 318 9.43 -12.44 -24.56
N VAL A 319 8.17 -12.39 -25.00
CA VAL A 319 7.75 -11.73 -26.24
C VAL A 319 6.64 -10.71 -25.98
N GLU A 320 6.67 -9.61 -26.70
CA GLU A 320 5.54 -8.69 -26.84
C GLU A 320 4.75 -9.07 -28.11
N ASP A 321 3.50 -9.47 -27.94
CA ASP A 321 2.51 -9.55 -29.02
C ASP A 321 1.92 -8.15 -29.21
N ILE A 322 2.22 -7.54 -30.36
CA ILE A 322 1.75 -6.19 -30.70
C ILE A 322 0.29 -6.17 -31.19
N GLY A 323 -0.41 -7.31 -31.16
CA GLY A 323 -1.82 -7.43 -31.51
C GLY A 323 -2.08 -7.46 -33.00
N ARG A 324 -1.11 -7.82 -33.84
CA ARG A 324 -1.31 -7.90 -35.30
C ARG A 324 -2.20 -9.08 -35.72
N PHE A 325 -2.31 -10.10 -34.89
CA PHE A 325 -3.13 -11.30 -35.19
C PHE A 325 -4.61 -11.06 -34.91
N ASP A 326 -4.94 -10.52 -33.74
CA ASP A 326 -6.31 -10.41 -33.26
C ASP A 326 -6.61 -9.07 -32.57
N GLY A 327 -5.75 -8.06 -32.72
CA GLY A 327 -5.95 -6.73 -32.16
C GLY A 327 -5.72 -6.59 -30.65
N VAL A 328 -5.37 -7.67 -29.93
CA VAL A 328 -5.12 -7.63 -28.49
C VAL A 328 -3.61 -7.59 -28.23
N ARG A 329 -3.14 -6.60 -27.48
CA ARG A 329 -1.72 -6.50 -27.11
C ARG A 329 -1.42 -7.38 -25.90
N ARG A 330 -0.34 -8.17 -25.97
CA ARG A 330 0.05 -9.09 -24.90
C ARG A 330 1.54 -9.04 -24.60
N VAL A 331 1.90 -9.35 -23.35
CA VAL A 331 3.28 -9.70 -22.99
C VAL A 331 3.28 -11.11 -22.42
N LEU A 332 4.05 -11.99 -23.05
CA LEU A 332 4.02 -13.42 -22.77
C LEU A 332 5.37 -13.91 -22.27
N PHE A 333 5.35 -14.58 -21.13
CA PHE A 333 6.52 -15.14 -20.46
C PHE A 333 6.54 -16.65 -20.64
N ALA A 334 7.62 -17.18 -21.21
CA ALA A 334 7.82 -18.62 -21.41
C ALA A 334 7.85 -19.42 -20.10
N THR A 335 8.10 -18.73 -18.98
CA THR A 335 8.25 -19.33 -17.65
C THR A 335 7.36 -18.63 -16.63
N HIS A 336 7.29 -19.20 -15.43
CA HIS A 336 6.56 -18.63 -14.28
C HIS A 336 7.03 -17.22 -13.94
N SER A 337 6.17 -16.45 -13.28
CA SER A 337 6.50 -15.09 -12.77
C SER A 337 7.74 -15.04 -11.86
N ASN A 338 8.12 -16.16 -11.24
CA ASN A 338 9.30 -16.31 -10.38
C ASN A 338 10.35 -17.29 -10.94
N GLY A 339 10.22 -17.73 -12.19
CA GLY A 339 11.09 -18.74 -12.81
C GLY A 339 12.52 -18.26 -13.01
N LEU A 340 12.70 -17.01 -13.45
CA LEU A 340 13.98 -16.31 -13.57
C LEU A 340 13.97 -15.05 -12.72
N TRP A 341 15.14 -14.63 -12.24
CA TRP A 341 15.28 -13.40 -11.45
C TRP A 341 14.88 -12.16 -12.26
N VAL A 342 15.19 -12.13 -13.56
CA VAL A 342 14.85 -11.01 -14.46
C VAL A 342 13.35 -10.87 -14.69
N ASN A 343 12.57 -11.96 -14.55
CA ASN A 343 11.12 -11.92 -14.79
C ASN A 343 10.44 -10.91 -13.87
N TYR A 344 10.98 -10.67 -12.68
CA TYR A 344 10.47 -9.67 -11.75
C TYR A 344 10.51 -8.25 -12.33
N MET A 345 11.64 -7.88 -12.94
CA MET A 345 11.83 -6.57 -13.56
C MET A 345 11.06 -6.45 -14.87
N LEU A 346 11.09 -7.48 -15.71
CA LEU A 346 10.36 -7.49 -16.98
C LEU A 346 8.83 -7.50 -16.77
N PHE A 347 8.35 -8.13 -15.69
CA PHE A 347 6.94 -8.08 -15.33
C PHE A 347 6.51 -6.68 -14.86
N LEU A 348 7.35 -6.01 -14.04
CA LEU A 348 7.15 -4.61 -13.68
C LEU A 348 7.08 -3.72 -14.92
N ASP A 349 8.02 -3.90 -15.85
CA ASP A 349 8.05 -3.19 -17.12
C ASP A 349 6.81 -3.48 -18.00
N ALA A 350 6.35 -4.73 -18.05
CA ALA A 350 5.15 -5.11 -18.78
C ALA A 350 3.88 -4.43 -18.23
N ILE A 351 3.75 -4.33 -16.90
CA ILE A 351 2.63 -3.62 -16.25
C ILE A 351 2.66 -2.14 -16.67
N VAL A 352 3.81 -1.49 -16.53
CA VAL A 352 3.95 -0.05 -16.86
C VAL A 352 3.69 0.19 -18.35
N HIS A 353 4.21 -0.67 -19.23
CA HIS A 353 4.04 -0.58 -20.67
C HIS A 353 2.58 -0.75 -21.13
N LEU A 354 1.85 -1.71 -20.57
CA LEU A 354 0.48 -2.01 -20.99
C LEU A 354 -0.57 -1.11 -20.35
N LEU A 355 -0.35 -0.62 -19.13
CA LEU A 355 -1.26 0.35 -18.48
C LEU A 355 -1.06 1.78 -18.99
N GLY A 356 0.06 2.07 -19.65
CA GLY A 356 0.32 3.35 -20.28
C GLY A 356 0.98 4.38 -19.35
N PRO A 357 1.09 5.64 -19.81
CA PRO A 357 1.93 6.68 -19.17
C PRO A 357 1.46 7.11 -17.77
N ASP A 358 0.21 6.80 -17.41
CA ASP A 358 -0.39 7.15 -16.11
C ASP A 358 0.10 6.23 -14.96
N VAL A 359 0.84 5.17 -15.28
CA VAL A 359 1.42 4.25 -14.30
C VAL A 359 2.94 4.41 -14.25
N HIS A 360 3.46 4.53 -13.04
CA HIS A 360 4.88 4.75 -12.78
C HIS A 360 5.58 3.44 -12.37
N ALA A 361 6.89 3.37 -12.65
CA ALA A 361 7.77 2.27 -12.24
C ALA A 361 8.12 2.24 -10.73
N SER A 362 7.40 3.02 -9.92
CA SER A 362 7.47 3.07 -8.46
C SER A 362 6.17 3.70 -7.94
N PRO A 363 5.81 3.51 -6.65
CA PRO A 363 4.62 4.11 -6.03
C PRO A 363 4.32 5.56 -6.48
N PRO A 364 3.03 5.92 -6.64
CA PRO A 364 2.57 7.04 -7.46
C PRO A 364 3.22 8.36 -7.07
N VAL A 365 3.81 9.02 -8.08
CA VAL A 365 4.31 10.40 -8.03
C VAL A 365 3.16 11.34 -8.40
N THR A 366 2.04 11.30 -7.68
CA THR A 366 1.03 12.36 -7.81
C THR A 366 1.46 13.54 -6.96
N ILE A 367 2.59 14.17 -7.31
CA ILE A 367 3.02 15.43 -6.70
C ILE A 367 2.82 16.52 -7.77
N PRO A 368 1.82 17.42 -7.64
CA PRO A 368 1.88 18.72 -8.28
C PRO A 368 3.16 19.39 -7.80
N TRP A 369 4.03 19.82 -8.72
CA TRP A 369 5.28 20.50 -8.38
C TRP A 369 4.98 21.79 -7.61
N ASP A 370 5.12 21.78 -6.28
CA ASP A 370 5.15 22.99 -5.46
C ASP A 370 6.58 23.55 -5.42
N LYS A 371 6.68 24.88 -5.20
CA LYS A 371 7.90 25.67 -5.15
C LYS A 371 8.95 25.16 -4.16
N THR A 372 8.57 24.38 -3.15
CA THR A 372 9.48 23.75 -2.18
C THR A 372 10.51 22.81 -2.82
N PHE A 373 10.23 22.22 -3.99
CA PHE A 373 11.21 21.40 -4.73
C PHE A 373 12.18 22.21 -5.61
N GLN A 374 11.93 23.51 -5.84
CA GLN A 374 12.87 24.41 -6.52
C GLN A 374 14.04 24.81 -5.61
N GLU A 375 13.91 24.58 -4.29
CA GLU A 375 14.93 24.86 -3.28
C GLU A 375 15.83 23.65 -2.96
N LEU A 376 15.62 22.50 -3.61
CA LEU A 376 16.64 21.45 -3.62
C LEU A 376 17.93 22.05 -4.20
N PRO A 377 19.09 21.83 -3.56
CA PRO A 377 20.26 22.64 -3.82
C PRO A 377 20.65 22.70 -5.30
N GLU A 378 20.97 23.90 -5.81
CA GLU A 378 21.38 24.13 -7.21
C GLU A 378 22.57 23.27 -7.66
N HIS A 379 23.36 22.71 -6.72
CA HIS A 379 24.48 21.82 -7.02
C HIS A 379 24.09 20.41 -7.47
N MET A 380 22.82 20.00 -7.35
CA MET A 380 22.43 18.62 -7.68
C MET A 380 22.37 18.34 -9.20
N GLU A 381 22.68 19.30 -10.08
CA GLU A 381 22.80 19.17 -11.55
C GLU A 381 21.74 18.29 -12.27
N LEU A 382 20.56 18.08 -11.67
CA LEU A 382 19.45 17.32 -12.28
C LEU A 382 18.82 18.07 -13.48
N ARG A 383 19.39 19.22 -13.89
CA ARG A 383 18.85 20.11 -14.91
C ARG A 383 19.23 19.75 -16.36
N HIS A 384 20.13 18.79 -16.61
CA HIS A 384 20.66 18.61 -17.97
C HIS A 384 20.44 17.27 -18.67
N ASN A 385 19.86 16.26 -18.01
CA ASN A 385 19.24 15.09 -18.68
C ASN A 385 18.13 14.56 -17.76
N ALA A 386 16.88 14.96 -18.01
CA ALA A 386 15.77 14.71 -17.08
C ALA A 386 15.40 13.23 -17.00
N VAL A 387 16.09 12.48 -16.14
CA VAL A 387 15.74 11.09 -15.82
C VAL A 387 14.33 11.06 -15.23
N PRO A 388 13.45 10.18 -15.74
CA PRO A 388 12.09 10.05 -15.21
C PRO A 388 12.09 9.84 -13.70
N ARG A 389 11.27 10.61 -12.97
CA ARG A 389 11.24 10.64 -11.50
C ARG A 389 10.89 9.29 -10.86
N ASP A 390 10.20 8.44 -11.60
CA ASP A 390 9.84 7.09 -11.19
C ASP A 390 11.02 6.10 -11.24
N LEU A 391 12.15 6.49 -11.84
CA LEU A 391 13.41 5.72 -11.88
C LEU A 391 14.43 6.18 -10.83
N LEU A 392 14.15 7.25 -10.09
CA LEU A 392 15.02 7.71 -9.00
C LEU A 392 14.84 6.83 -7.75
N ARG A 393 15.93 6.50 -7.07
CA ARG A 393 15.97 5.77 -5.79
C ARG A 393 16.88 6.49 -4.81
N TRP A 394 16.31 6.94 -3.70
CA TRP A 394 17.06 7.57 -2.63
C TRP A 394 17.54 6.52 -1.63
N VAL A 395 18.84 6.51 -1.34
CA VAL A 395 19.47 5.54 -0.46
C VAL A 395 20.29 6.25 0.62
N LEU A 396 20.07 5.82 1.85
CA LEU A 396 20.87 6.16 3.02
C LEU A 396 21.28 4.86 3.74
N VAL A 397 22.51 4.82 4.26
CA VAL A 397 23.00 3.71 5.08
C VAL A 397 23.36 4.28 6.45
N ASP A 398 22.57 3.89 7.45
CA ASP A 398 22.77 4.26 8.84
C ASP A 398 23.60 3.18 9.53
N ILE A 399 24.68 3.59 10.21
CA ILE A 399 25.54 2.74 11.05
C ILE A 399 25.18 2.99 12.51
N ASP A 400 24.44 2.05 13.11
CA ASP A 400 24.10 2.07 14.54
C ASP A 400 25.30 1.60 15.38
N ASP A 401 25.22 1.79 16.69
CA ASP A 401 26.20 1.30 17.67
C ASP A 401 27.63 1.84 17.50
N VAL A 402 27.79 3.06 16.99
CA VAL A 402 29.11 3.69 16.87
C VAL A 402 29.71 3.90 18.27
N PHE A 403 30.92 3.36 18.44
CA PHE A 403 31.71 3.21 19.67
C PHE A 403 31.34 2.03 20.59
N LEU A 404 30.24 1.32 20.33
CA LEU A 404 29.82 0.20 21.18
C LEU A 404 30.84 -0.96 21.12
N HIS A 405 31.22 -1.48 22.29
CA HIS A 405 32.12 -2.64 22.42
C HIS A 405 31.36 -3.97 22.32
N GLY A 406 32.08 -5.10 22.22
CA GLY A 406 31.50 -6.43 22.46
C GLY A 406 31.43 -7.38 21.27
N SER A 407 32.18 -7.11 20.18
CA SER A 407 32.30 -8.00 19.03
C SER A 407 33.38 -9.08 19.16
N GLY A 408 34.29 -8.98 20.14
CA GLY A 408 35.50 -9.82 20.21
C GLY A 408 36.57 -9.49 19.15
N VAL A 409 36.25 -8.59 18.21
CA VAL A 409 37.16 -8.07 17.17
C VAL A 409 37.24 -6.54 17.33
N ALA A 410 38.47 -6.03 17.34
CA ALA A 410 38.76 -4.61 17.46
C ALA A 410 38.40 -3.84 16.17
N PHE A 411 37.87 -2.63 16.31
CA PHE A 411 37.71 -1.68 15.22
C PHE A 411 39.04 -0.96 14.98
N THR A 412 39.62 -1.18 13.80
CA THR A 412 40.97 -0.72 13.49
C THR A 412 40.98 0.63 12.77
N VAL A 413 42.16 1.25 12.68
CA VAL A 413 42.39 2.44 11.84
C VAL A 413 42.03 2.16 10.37
N GLU A 414 42.35 0.95 9.89
CA GLU A 414 42.08 0.55 8.51
C GLU A 414 40.57 0.42 8.24
N ASP A 415 39.80 -0.06 9.22
CA ASP A 415 38.35 -0.13 9.13
C ASP A 415 37.74 1.27 8.99
N ALA A 416 38.16 2.22 9.83
CA ALA A 416 37.71 3.61 9.76
C ALA A 416 38.01 4.26 8.39
N VAL A 417 39.23 4.07 7.88
CA VAL A 417 39.66 4.60 6.57
C VAL A 417 38.89 3.93 5.43
N SER A 418 38.59 2.64 5.52
CA SER A 418 37.87 1.89 4.50
C SER A 418 36.44 2.37 4.29
N ILE A 419 35.76 2.82 5.36
CA ILE A 419 34.42 3.41 5.27
C ILE A 419 34.45 4.67 4.40
N VAL A 420 35.39 5.59 4.63
CA VAL A 420 35.54 6.82 3.83
C VAL A 420 35.98 6.50 2.40
N HIS A 421 36.86 5.50 2.23
CA HIS A 421 37.30 5.06 0.91
C HIS A 421 36.11 4.56 0.07
N ALA A 422 35.30 3.64 0.61
CA ALA A 422 34.11 3.12 -0.06
C ALA A 422 33.09 4.24 -0.35
N GLN A 423 32.84 5.11 0.61
CA GLN A 423 31.97 6.29 0.44
C GLN A 423 32.42 7.15 -0.76
N ASN A 424 33.71 7.47 -0.87
CA ASN A 424 34.25 8.25 -1.98
C ASN A 424 34.13 7.54 -3.33
N GLN A 425 34.21 6.22 -3.36
CA GLN A 425 33.98 5.47 -4.60
C GLN A 425 32.51 5.47 -5.00
N TRP A 426 31.61 5.27 -4.04
CA TRP A 426 30.17 5.24 -4.30
C TRP A 426 29.65 6.59 -4.77
N ARG A 427 30.22 7.72 -4.30
CA ARG A 427 29.90 9.08 -4.77
C ARG A 427 29.97 9.27 -6.29
N ARG A 428 30.75 8.44 -7.00
CA ARG A 428 30.83 8.46 -8.47
C ARG A 428 29.53 8.06 -9.16
N ASN A 429 28.71 7.22 -8.50
CA ASN A 429 27.46 6.68 -9.06
C ASN A 429 26.23 6.96 -8.17
N VAL A 430 26.46 7.38 -6.92
CA VAL A 430 25.45 7.80 -5.96
C VAL A 430 25.88 9.20 -5.46
N PRO A 431 25.54 10.27 -6.19
CA PRO A 431 25.92 11.63 -5.82
C PRO A 431 25.60 11.95 -4.36
N ASP A 432 26.49 12.71 -3.73
CA ASP A 432 26.38 13.18 -2.34
C ASP A 432 26.27 12.09 -1.26
N PHE A 433 26.60 10.83 -1.58
CA PHE A 433 26.54 9.74 -0.61
C PHE A 433 27.42 10.01 0.62
N LYS A 434 26.79 9.86 1.79
CA LYS A 434 27.43 9.88 3.11
C LYS A 434 26.81 8.81 4.01
N PHE A 435 27.64 8.08 4.74
CA PHE A 435 27.16 7.27 5.86
C PHE A 435 26.65 8.17 6.98
N ASN A 436 25.65 7.67 7.71
CA ASN A 436 25.05 8.36 8.84
C ASN A 436 25.28 7.54 10.12
N LEU A 437 25.98 8.11 11.10
CA LEU A 437 26.56 7.40 12.23
C LEU A 437 25.77 7.66 13.52
N GLY A 438 25.20 6.61 14.09
CA GLY A 438 24.48 6.61 15.36
C GLY A 438 25.41 6.34 16.52
N PHE A 439 25.73 7.36 17.32
CA PHE A 439 26.80 7.28 18.31
C PHE A 439 26.31 7.18 19.76
N CYS A 440 27.07 6.42 20.55
CA CYS A 440 26.88 6.23 21.99
C CYS A 440 28.14 6.69 22.73
N GLY A 441 28.22 7.97 23.11
CA GLY A 441 29.47 8.58 23.59
C GLY A 441 30.08 7.95 24.85
N GLN A 442 29.29 7.27 25.70
CA GLN A 442 29.81 6.59 26.89
C GLN A 442 30.87 5.55 26.55
N PHE A 443 30.69 4.83 25.44
CA PHE A 443 31.56 3.72 25.07
C PHE A 443 32.87 4.19 24.46
N PHE A 444 32.91 5.41 23.90
CA PHE A 444 34.17 6.04 23.53
C PHE A 444 35.02 6.35 24.76
N GLU A 445 34.42 6.92 25.82
CA GLU A 445 35.14 7.27 27.06
C GLU A 445 35.64 6.05 27.84
N ARG A 446 35.09 4.88 27.55
CA ARG A 446 35.43 3.59 28.19
C ARG A 446 36.13 2.63 27.24
N ALA A 447 36.58 3.09 26.07
CA ALA A 447 37.18 2.21 25.08
C ALA A 447 38.49 1.60 25.60
N ASP A 448 38.66 0.30 25.39
CA ASP A 448 39.90 -0.41 25.68
C ASP A 448 40.98 -0.04 24.64
N GLU A 449 42.26 -0.33 24.93
CA GLU A 449 43.38 -0.04 24.00
C GLU A 449 43.15 -0.55 22.55
N PRO A 450 42.57 -1.74 22.29
CA PRO A 450 42.44 -2.27 20.93
C PRO A 450 41.52 -1.47 20.00
N ASP A 451 40.37 -0.99 20.49
CA ASP A 451 39.40 -0.22 19.68
C ASP A 451 39.76 1.28 19.61
N SER A 452 40.50 1.78 20.60
CA SER A 452 40.81 3.21 20.78
C SER A 452 41.44 3.84 19.54
N ALA A 453 42.37 3.14 18.87
CA ALA A 453 43.02 3.67 17.67
C ALA A 453 42.03 3.89 16.51
N GLY A 454 41.12 2.93 16.26
CA GLY A 454 40.10 3.06 15.22
C GLY A 454 39.07 4.13 15.55
N TYR A 455 38.63 4.22 16.81
CA TYR A 455 37.68 5.25 17.25
C TYR A 455 38.25 6.66 17.16
N ASN A 456 39.51 6.86 17.57
CA ASN A 456 40.20 8.14 17.40
C ASN A 456 40.31 8.50 15.92
N LYS A 457 40.67 7.54 15.05
CA LYS A 457 40.69 7.78 13.61
C LYS A 457 39.33 8.17 13.05
N LEU A 458 38.25 7.54 13.53
CA LEU A 458 36.90 7.89 13.11
C LEU A 458 36.50 9.31 13.53
N LEU A 459 36.90 9.76 14.73
CA LEU A 459 36.71 11.15 15.17
C LEU A 459 37.56 12.16 14.39
N GLU A 460 38.76 11.81 13.97
CA GLU A 460 39.53 12.65 13.03
C GLU A 460 38.76 12.86 11.71
N LEU A 461 38.06 11.83 11.25
CA LEU A 461 37.28 11.81 10.01
C LEU A 461 35.82 12.28 10.18
N ARG A 462 35.44 12.81 11.35
CA ARG A 462 34.03 13.09 11.71
C ARG A 462 33.24 13.95 10.72
N HIS A 463 33.89 14.87 10.01
CA HIS A 463 33.21 15.76 9.04
C HIS A 463 32.91 15.07 7.69
N GLU A 464 33.41 13.87 7.45
CA GLU A 464 33.08 13.05 6.27
C GLU A 464 31.69 12.42 6.37
N PHE A 465 31.09 12.39 7.56
CA PHE A 465 29.86 11.66 7.86
C PHE A 465 28.71 12.57 8.29
N TYR A 466 27.50 12.04 8.18
CA TYR A 466 26.37 12.51 8.98
C TYR A 466 26.38 11.81 10.34
N TRP A 467 25.85 12.46 11.37
CA TRP A 467 25.78 11.91 12.73
C TRP A 467 24.40 12.10 13.32
N PHE A 468 23.95 11.12 14.11
CA PHE A 468 22.69 11.18 14.84
C PHE A 468 22.81 10.59 16.25
N ASP A 469 21.90 10.99 17.13
CA ASP A 469 21.84 10.50 18.49
C ASP A 469 21.35 9.06 18.54
N HIS A 470 22.12 8.18 19.20
CA HIS A 470 21.74 6.80 19.50
C HIS A 470 21.72 6.51 21.02
N LEU A 471 21.48 7.56 21.80
CA LEU A 471 21.48 7.58 23.27
C LEU A 471 22.87 7.33 23.89
N TRP A 472 23.15 7.99 25.01
CA TRP A 472 24.48 7.99 25.65
C TRP A 472 25.08 6.61 25.92
N ASN A 473 24.25 5.67 26.40
CA ASN A 473 24.66 4.36 26.92
C ASN A 473 23.90 3.19 26.27
N HIS A 474 23.25 3.41 25.12
CA HIS A 474 22.50 2.39 24.40
C HIS A 474 21.33 1.75 25.21
N HIS A 475 20.81 2.42 26.25
CA HIS A 475 19.63 1.93 26.96
C HIS A 475 18.36 1.97 26.10
N GLN A 476 17.49 0.98 26.30
CA GLN A 476 16.22 0.89 25.60
C GLN A 476 15.21 1.89 26.17
N ALA A 477 14.57 2.68 25.31
CA ALA A 477 13.74 3.81 25.75
C ALA A 477 12.56 3.40 26.65
N HIS A 478 11.98 2.22 26.46
CA HIS A 478 10.86 1.73 27.27
C HIS A 478 11.21 1.43 28.73
N GLN A 479 12.50 1.37 29.07
CA GLN A 479 13.00 1.13 30.43
C GLN A 479 13.27 2.43 31.19
N LEU A 480 13.05 3.58 30.55
CA LEU A 480 13.44 4.90 31.05
C LEU A 480 12.23 5.82 31.15
N ASN A 481 12.21 6.68 32.16
CA ASN A 481 11.27 7.79 32.21
C ASN A 481 11.77 8.99 31.37
N GLU A 482 10.90 9.99 31.16
CA GLU A 482 11.22 11.16 30.33
C GLU A 482 12.44 11.96 30.84
N THR A 483 12.61 12.06 32.16
CA THR A 483 13.72 12.81 32.76
C THR A 483 15.06 12.10 32.52
N GLU A 484 15.07 10.77 32.64
CA GLU A 484 16.24 9.94 32.33
C GLU A 484 16.61 10.01 30.85
N LEU A 485 15.62 9.93 29.96
CA LEU A 485 15.81 10.10 28.51
C LEU A 485 16.47 11.45 28.19
N VAL A 486 15.92 12.56 28.72
CA VAL A 486 16.50 13.89 28.53
C VAL A 486 17.94 13.97 29.06
N SER A 487 18.20 13.42 30.25
CA SER A 487 19.54 13.41 30.86
C SER A 487 20.56 12.67 29.98
N LEU A 488 20.22 11.48 29.49
CA LEU A 488 21.10 10.69 28.63
C LEU A 488 21.33 11.38 27.28
N MET A 489 20.29 11.92 26.64
CA MET A 489 20.44 12.66 25.38
C MET A 489 21.32 13.91 25.57
N MET A 490 21.18 14.63 26.68
CA MET A 490 22.00 15.81 26.99
C MET A 490 23.48 15.46 27.19
N ARG A 491 23.80 14.33 27.83
CA ARG A 491 25.19 13.84 27.92
C ARG A 491 25.77 13.52 26.55
N ASN A 492 25.01 12.83 25.69
CA ASN A 492 25.46 12.52 24.33
C ASN A 492 25.66 13.80 23.49
N LYS A 493 24.78 14.80 23.67
CA LYS A 493 24.93 16.13 23.07
C LYS A 493 26.16 16.89 23.57
N GLN A 494 26.49 16.78 24.85
CA GLN A 494 27.71 17.37 25.43
C GLN A 494 28.97 16.70 24.88
N PHE A 495 28.96 15.38 24.74
CA PHE A 495 30.05 14.63 24.11
C PHE A 495 30.27 15.09 22.66
N ALA A 496 29.20 15.19 21.86
CA ALA A 496 29.29 15.70 20.50
C ALA A 496 29.89 17.12 20.45
N LYS A 497 29.50 18.01 21.36
CA LYS A 497 30.09 19.35 21.47
C LYS A 497 31.57 19.33 21.85
N LYS A 498 31.95 18.49 22.81
CA LYS A 498 33.34 18.34 23.28
C LYS A 498 34.28 17.87 22.17
N HIS A 499 33.79 16.98 21.31
CA HIS A 499 34.56 16.37 20.22
C HIS A 499 34.27 16.97 18.84
N ASP A 500 33.55 18.11 18.78
CA ASP A 500 33.24 18.82 17.53
C ASP A 500 32.57 17.94 16.45
N ILE A 501 31.64 17.08 16.88
CA ILE A 501 30.88 16.18 16.00
C ILE A 501 29.71 16.95 15.36
N PRO A 502 29.59 16.99 14.02
CA PRO A 502 28.52 17.71 13.32
C PRO A 502 27.20 16.91 13.32
N VAL A 503 26.51 16.88 14.47
CA VAL A 503 25.25 16.11 14.62
C VAL A 503 24.07 16.78 13.93
N HIS A 504 23.33 16.03 13.12
CA HIS A 504 22.06 16.45 12.55
C HIS A 504 20.95 16.33 13.59
N SER A 505 20.68 17.42 14.29
CA SER A 505 19.70 17.43 15.39
C SER A 505 18.26 17.05 14.94
N ALA A 506 17.97 17.10 13.65
CA ALA A 506 16.68 16.74 13.07
C ALA A 506 16.43 15.23 12.98
N TYR A 507 17.43 14.35 13.16
CA TYR A 507 17.30 12.90 13.04
C TYR A 507 17.98 12.16 14.21
N ALA A 508 17.36 11.06 14.64
CA ALA A 508 17.82 10.18 15.71
C ALA A 508 17.12 8.83 15.57
N VAL A 509 17.72 7.77 16.10
CA VAL A 509 17.09 6.45 16.22
C VAL A 509 17.35 5.95 17.63
N SER A 510 16.33 5.44 18.30
CA SER A 510 16.51 4.89 19.65
C SER A 510 17.14 3.48 19.57
N PRO A 511 17.95 3.10 20.57
CA PRO A 511 18.47 1.74 20.71
C PRO A 511 17.38 0.68 20.53
N HIS A 512 17.66 -0.32 19.70
CA HIS A 512 16.73 -1.40 19.32
C HIS A 512 15.39 -0.94 18.70
N HIS A 513 15.28 0.31 18.26
CA HIS A 513 14.04 0.98 17.83
C HIS A 513 12.96 1.09 18.93
N SER A 514 13.35 0.89 20.19
CA SER A 514 12.42 0.90 21.32
C SER A 514 11.76 2.27 21.46
N GLY A 515 10.44 2.28 21.60
CA GLY A 515 9.66 3.50 21.81
C GLY A 515 9.33 4.31 20.54
N ILE A 516 9.91 3.97 19.39
CA ILE A 516 9.47 4.54 18.10
C ILE A 516 8.13 3.92 17.73
N TYR A 517 8.06 2.57 17.76
CA TYR A 517 6.83 1.79 17.68
C TYR A 517 6.98 0.47 18.47
N PRO A 518 6.07 0.12 19.41
CA PRO A 518 4.95 0.92 19.91
C PRO A 518 5.40 2.30 20.40
N VAL A 519 4.58 3.32 20.10
CA VAL A 519 4.93 4.72 20.35
C VAL A 519 5.00 4.97 21.85
N LEU A 520 6.13 5.53 22.32
CA LEU A 520 6.29 6.06 23.66
C LEU A 520 6.37 7.58 23.60
N GLU A 521 5.33 8.25 24.07
CA GLU A 521 5.21 9.71 24.02
C GLU A 521 6.39 10.44 24.70
N SER A 522 6.89 9.89 25.81
CA SER A 522 8.05 10.40 26.55
C SER A 522 9.33 10.47 25.70
N LEU A 523 9.54 9.50 24.81
CA LEU A 523 10.69 9.49 23.89
C LEU A 523 10.60 10.63 22.89
N TYR A 524 9.43 10.82 22.28
CA TYR A 524 9.21 11.91 21.31
C TYR A 524 9.30 13.28 21.99
N ASN A 525 8.81 13.42 23.22
CA ASN A 525 8.99 14.64 24.04
C ASN A 525 10.47 14.95 24.26
N ALA A 526 11.24 13.97 24.76
CA ALA A 526 12.66 14.13 25.06
C ALA A 526 13.47 14.49 23.81
N TRP A 527 13.23 13.80 22.69
CA TRP A 527 13.87 14.10 21.41
C TRP A 527 13.56 15.51 20.89
N ARG A 528 12.30 15.94 20.96
CA ARG A 528 11.92 17.31 20.57
C ARG A 528 12.60 18.34 21.47
N HIS A 529 12.65 18.09 22.77
CA HIS A 529 13.25 19.00 23.75
C HIS A 529 14.78 19.13 23.56
N VAL A 530 15.50 18.02 23.43
CA VAL A 530 16.97 18.03 23.39
C VAL A 530 17.51 18.30 21.99
N TRP A 531 16.92 17.70 20.95
CA TRP A 531 17.47 17.72 19.60
C TRP A 531 16.64 18.54 18.60
N ASN A 532 15.42 18.97 18.95
CA ASN A 532 14.46 19.54 17.99
C ASN A 532 14.20 18.58 16.81
N LEU A 533 14.04 17.30 17.13
CA LEU A 533 13.88 16.21 16.17
C LEU A 533 12.69 16.43 15.22
N THR A 534 12.84 16.14 13.93
CA THR A 534 11.75 16.19 12.94
C THR A 534 11.58 14.87 12.18
N ALA A 535 12.55 13.97 12.25
CA ALA A 535 12.51 12.68 11.58
C ALA A 535 13.15 11.58 12.44
N THR A 536 12.67 10.35 12.28
CA THR A 536 13.28 9.13 12.81
C THR A 536 12.93 7.95 11.89
N SER A 537 13.42 6.76 12.17
CA SER A 537 13.11 5.57 11.38
C SER A 537 12.97 4.31 12.23
N THR A 538 12.16 3.37 11.77
CA THR A 538 11.98 2.07 12.44
C THR A 538 11.91 0.94 11.44
N GLU A 539 12.54 -0.19 11.76
CA GLU A 539 12.35 -1.45 11.03
C GLU A 539 11.02 -2.14 11.36
N HIS A 540 10.37 -1.71 12.45
CA HIS A 540 9.24 -2.40 13.05
C HIS A 540 8.00 -1.51 13.06
N TYR A 541 7.28 -1.46 11.94
CA TYR A 541 5.95 -0.81 11.87
C TYR A 541 5.05 -1.36 10.74
N PRO A 542 3.75 -1.59 11.03
CA PRO A 542 3.24 -1.89 12.37
C PRO A 542 3.78 -3.25 12.88
N ARG A 543 4.44 -4.02 12.01
CA ARG A 543 5.15 -5.28 12.29
C ARG A 543 6.34 -5.39 11.34
N VAL A 544 7.35 -6.19 11.70
CA VAL A 544 8.52 -6.46 10.84
C VAL A 544 8.15 -7.03 9.46
N HIS A 545 7.05 -7.79 9.37
CA HIS A 545 6.65 -8.45 8.13
C HIS A 545 5.25 -8.03 7.71
N THR A 546 5.17 -7.38 6.54
CA THR A 546 3.90 -7.06 5.87
C THR A 546 3.95 -7.50 4.41
N LEU A 547 2.79 -7.81 3.81
CA LEU A 547 2.70 -8.26 2.41
C LEU A 547 2.94 -7.12 1.40
N GLY A 548 2.70 -5.87 1.83
CA GLY A 548 2.86 -4.67 1.03
C GLY A 548 3.97 -3.75 1.54
N PRO A 549 4.12 -2.55 0.97
CA PRO A 549 5.14 -1.60 1.37
C PRO A 549 4.96 -1.14 2.83
N HIS A 550 6.06 -1.10 3.58
CA HIS A 550 6.08 -0.47 4.89
C HIS A 550 5.85 1.04 4.70
N LEU A 551 4.65 1.51 5.03
CA LEU A 551 4.38 2.93 5.09
C LEU A 551 4.89 3.48 6.42
N GLY A 552 5.57 4.62 6.39
CA GLY A 552 5.86 5.41 7.57
C GLY A 552 4.59 6.01 8.16
N PHE A 553 4.74 6.73 9.26
CA PHE A 553 3.66 7.47 9.89
C PHE A 553 4.18 8.78 10.46
N ARG A 554 3.27 9.69 10.78
CA ARG A 554 3.60 10.92 11.50
C ARG A 554 3.05 10.86 12.91
N PHE A 555 3.90 11.09 13.90
CA PHE A 555 3.48 11.26 15.28
C PHE A 555 3.90 12.64 15.76
N ARG A 556 2.90 13.49 16.03
CA ARG A 556 3.10 14.92 16.29
C ARG A 556 3.85 15.58 15.12
N GLU A 557 4.99 16.20 15.38
CA GLU A 557 5.83 16.86 14.36
C GLU A 557 7.00 16.00 13.86
N VAL A 558 7.03 14.71 14.22
CA VAL A 558 8.11 13.79 13.83
C VAL A 558 7.62 12.82 12.76
N GLN A 559 8.27 12.83 11.60
CA GLN A 559 8.06 11.85 10.55
C GLN A 559 8.85 10.57 10.85
N VAL A 560 8.16 9.44 10.92
CA VAL A 560 8.79 8.12 11.07
C VAL A 560 8.87 7.48 9.70
N LEU A 561 10.08 7.18 9.23
CA LEU A 561 10.31 6.47 7.98
C LEU A 561 10.43 4.96 8.19
N PRO A 562 10.03 4.14 7.19
CA PRO A 562 10.35 2.73 7.18
C PRO A 562 11.85 2.51 6.98
N ARG A 563 12.48 1.74 7.87
CA ARG A 563 13.90 1.37 7.78
C ARG A 563 14.04 -0.07 7.28
N GLN A 564 14.91 -0.32 6.31
CA GLN A 564 15.12 -1.64 5.70
C GLN A 564 16.29 -2.38 6.34
N THR A 565 16.15 -3.70 6.47
CA THR A 565 17.26 -4.59 6.81
C THR A 565 18.04 -4.93 5.54
N CYS A 566 19.36 -5.15 5.69
CA CYS A 566 20.23 -5.48 4.56
C CYS A 566 20.71 -6.94 4.55
N GLY A 567 20.27 -7.76 5.53
CA GLY A 567 20.59 -9.19 5.58
C GLY A 567 21.91 -9.54 6.27
N VAL A 568 22.66 -8.54 6.78
CA VAL A 568 23.75 -8.75 7.74
C VAL A 568 23.23 -8.57 9.18
N TYR A 569 23.79 -9.35 10.12
CA TYR A 569 23.37 -9.35 11.52
C TYR A 569 23.95 -8.16 12.29
N SER A 570 23.31 -7.75 13.38
CA SER A 570 23.83 -6.70 14.27
C SER A 570 25.09 -7.12 15.04
N ARG A 571 25.24 -8.42 15.31
CA ARG A 571 26.47 -8.99 15.90
C ARG A 571 27.56 -9.14 14.83
N PHE A 572 28.81 -9.06 15.27
CA PHE A 572 29.95 -9.37 14.41
C PHE A 572 29.87 -10.82 13.92
N ILE A 573 30.14 -11.01 12.63
CA ILE A 573 30.19 -12.29 11.95
C ILE A 573 31.18 -12.18 10.79
N GLN A 574 32.05 -13.17 10.62
CA GLN A 574 32.94 -13.26 9.47
C GLN A 574 32.20 -13.87 8.28
N LEU A 575 32.67 -13.62 7.05
CA LEU A 575 32.04 -14.17 5.85
C LEU A 575 31.93 -15.70 5.90
N ALA A 576 32.96 -16.36 6.44
CA ALA A 576 33.03 -17.80 6.60
C ALA A 576 31.94 -18.36 7.55
N ASP A 577 31.49 -17.55 8.51
CA ASP A 577 30.53 -17.95 9.54
C ASP A 577 29.09 -17.51 9.23
N VAL A 578 28.89 -16.69 8.18
CA VAL A 578 27.54 -16.34 7.72
C VAL A 578 26.79 -17.62 7.36
N PRO A 579 25.56 -17.85 7.86
CA PRO A 579 24.75 -18.98 7.44
C PRO A 579 24.53 -18.96 5.92
N GLY A 580 25.07 -19.96 5.21
CA GLY A 580 25.09 -20.03 3.74
C GLY A 580 26.27 -19.31 3.07
N GLY A 581 27.17 -18.70 3.85
CA GLY A 581 28.45 -18.12 3.47
C GLY A 581 28.41 -17.14 2.28
N GLN A 582 29.48 -17.20 1.49
CA GLN A 582 29.55 -16.87 0.06
C GLN A 582 28.20 -16.62 -0.64
N GLN A 583 27.54 -17.74 -0.87
CA GLN A 583 26.36 -17.86 -1.70
C GLN A 583 25.20 -17.04 -1.12
N ARG A 584 25.07 -16.99 0.21
CA ARG A 584 24.01 -16.20 0.86
C ARG A 584 24.12 -14.72 0.52
N ILE A 585 25.32 -14.16 0.53
CA ILE A 585 25.52 -12.75 0.20
C ILE A 585 25.19 -12.48 -1.28
N HIS A 586 25.57 -13.40 -2.17
CA HIS A 586 25.19 -13.31 -3.59
C HIS A 586 23.66 -13.35 -3.77
N GLU A 587 22.98 -14.23 -3.05
CA GLU A 587 21.52 -14.34 -3.09
C GLU A 587 20.78 -13.08 -2.59
N LEU A 588 21.41 -12.26 -1.74
CA LEU A 588 20.82 -10.99 -1.29
C LEU A 588 20.90 -9.92 -2.38
N VAL A 589 22.01 -9.89 -3.11
CA VAL A 589 22.35 -8.83 -4.08
C VAL A 589 21.78 -9.12 -5.45
N PHE A 590 22.10 -10.27 -6.04
CA PHE A 590 21.86 -10.51 -7.46
C PHE A 590 20.44 -11.05 -7.68
N GLY A 591 19.48 -10.15 -7.95
CA GLY A 591 18.05 -10.50 -8.03
C GLY A 591 17.41 -10.83 -6.67
N GLY A 592 18.11 -10.46 -5.59
CA GLY A 592 17.79 -10.82 -4.21
C GLY A 592 16.95 -9.81 -3.44
N SER A 593 16.75 -10.07 -2.15
CA SER A 593 15.92 -9.21 -1.29
C SER A 593 16.50 -7.81 -1.10
N LEU A 594 17.82 -7.64 -1.08
CA LEU A 594 18.44 -6.31 -0.97
C LEU A 594 18.21 -5.51 -2.26
N PHE A 595 18.41 -6.14 -3.42
CA PHE A 595 18.09 -5.53 -4.71
C PHE A 595 16.59 -5.18 -4.83
N HIS A 596 15.69 -6.10 -4.49
CA HIS A 596 14.25 -5.82 -4.52
C HIS A 596 13.85 -4.69 -3.59
N SER A 597 14.53 -4.52 -2.45
CA SER A 597 14.29 -3.39 -1.56
C SER A 597 14.57 -2.06 -2.27
N ILE A 598 15.67 -1.96 -3.04
CA ILE A 598 15.97 -0.77 -3.85
C ILE A 598 15.03 -0.65 -5.06
N LEU A 599 14.68 -1.76 -5.70
CA LEU A 599 13.80 -1.77 -6.87
C LEU A 599 12.43 -1.15 -6.55
N PHE A 600 11.82 -1.55 -5.43
CA PHE A 600 10.45 -1.17 -5.10
C PHE A 600 10.32 0.08 -4.22
N ASN A 601 11.34 0.41 -3.42
CA ASN A 601 11.25 1.53 -2.49
C ASN A 601 11.94 2.79 -3.07
N PRO A 602 11.20 3.86 -3.37
CA PRO A 602 11.78 5.10 -3.88
C PRO A 602 12.67 5.81 -2.87
N VAL A 603 12.48 5.54 -1.57
CA VAL A 603 13.34 6.00 -0.47
C VAL A 603 13.64 4.79 0.41
N SER A 604 14.93 4.48 0.58
CA SER A 604 15.42 3.37 1.39
C SER A 604 16.43 3.88 2.41
N ILE A 605 16.19 3.57 3.69
CA ILE A 605 17.15 3.79 4.78
C ILE A 605 17.55 2.41 5.29
N PHE A 606 18.77 2.00 5.02
CA PHE A 606 19.26 0.70 5.46
C PHE A 606 19.90 0.79 6.84
N MET A 607 19.53 -0.16 7.71
CA MET A 607 20.17 -0.35 9.00
C MET A 607 21.40 -1.26 8.86
N THR A 608 22.56 -0.77 9.30
CA THR A 608 23.77 -1.53 9.60
C THR A 608 24.24 -1.16 11.01
N HIS A 609 25.23 -1.89 11.52
CA HIS A 609 25.84 -1.65 12.83
C HIS A 609 27.36 -1.55 12.67
N MET A 610 28.05 -0.88 13.59
CA MET A 610 29.51 -0.71 13.55
C MET A 610 30.26 -2.05 13.39
N THR A 611 29.74 -3.13 13.98
CA THR A 611 30.26 -4.49 13.83
C THR A 611 30.33 -4.98 12.39
N ASN A 612 29.46 -4.50 11.48
CA ASN A 612 29.45 -4.87 10.06
C ASN A 612 30.62 -4.27 9.26
N TYR A 613 31.38 -3.37 9.88
CA TYR A 613 32.52 -2.67 9.30
C TYR A 613 33.85 -3.09 9.94
N LYS A 614 33.84 -4.08 10.85
CA LYS A 614 35.05 -4.71 11.42
C LYS A 614 35.49 -5.90 10.56
N GLY A 615 36.78 -6.22 10.59
CA GLY A 615 37.32 -7.45 9.97
C GLY A 615 37.06 -7.50 8.46
N ASP A 616 36.21 -8.44 8.02
CA ASP A 616 35.88 -8.64 6.59
C ASP A 616 35.04 -7.49 5.99
N ARG A 617 34.57 -6.52 6.80
CA ARG A 617 33.81 -5.33 6.37
C ARG A 617 32.59 -5.69 5.50
N LEU A 618 31.83 -6.70 5.91
CA LEU A 618 30.72 -7.28 5.16
C LEU A 618 29.72 -6.26 4.61
N ALA A 619 29.42 -5.18 5.34
CA ALA A 619 28.51 -4.14 4.85
C ALA A 619 29.07 -3.39 3.64
N LEU A 620 30.37 -3.03 3.65
CA LEU A 620 31.01 -2.35 2.50
C LEU A 620 30.99 -3.25 1.28
N TYR A 621 31.34 -4.51 1.47
CA TYR A 621 31.30 -5.54 0.43
C TYR A 621 29.89 -5.66 -0.18
N LEU A 622 28.85 -5.78 0.66
CA LEU A 622 27.46 -5.99 0.25
C LEU A 622 26.87 -4.80 -0.54
N PHE A 623 27.05 -3.57 -0.04
CA PHE A 623 26.48 -2.38 -0.67
C PHE A 623 27.19 -2.01 -1.97
N ASP A 624 28.51 -2.23 -2.05
CA ASP A 624 29.25 -2.05 -3.30
C ASP A 624 28.71 -2.98 -4.39
N ALA A 625 28.48 -4.26 -4.07
CA ALA A 625 27.93 -5.24 -4.99
C ALA A 625 26.52 -4.85 -5.48
N VAL A 626 25.61 -4.43 -4.58
CA VAL A 626 24.24 -4.07 -4.99
C VAL A 626 24.18 -2.76 -5.79
N PHE A 627 24.99 -1.75 -5.46
CA PHE A 627 25.04 -0.50 -6.24
C PHE A 627 25.55 -0.75 -7.65
N ARG A 628 26.56 -1.61 -7.82
CA ARG A 628 27.03 -2.03 -9.15
C ARG A 628 25.95 -2.80 -9.89
N PHE A 629 25.28 -3.74 -9.22
CA PHE A 629 24.21 -4.54 -9.82
C PHE A 629 23.06 -3.67 -10.34
N VAL A 630 22.57 -2.73 -9.53
CA VAL A 630 21.52 -1.79 -9.93
C VAL A 630 21.96 -0.98 -11.15
N ARG A 631 23.17 -0.43 -11.14
CA ARG A 631 23.71 0.36 -12.25
C ARG A 631 23.85 -0.44 -13.55
N GLN A 632 24.30 -1.69 -13.45
CA GLN A 632 24.55 -2.55 -14.61
C GLN A 632 23.25 -3.04 -15.26
N TRP A 633 22.23 -3.39 -14.46
CA TRP A 633 21.06 -4.11 -14.96
C TRP A 633 19.78 -3.29 -15.05
N THR A 634 19.79 -2.07 -14.51
CA THR A 634 18.60 -1.21 -14.50
C THR A 634 18.92 0.18 -15.03
N ASN A 635 17.85 0.89 -15.41
CA ASN A 635 17.87 2.31 -15.72
C ASN A 635 17.62 3.17 -14.46
N LEU A 636 17.62 2.56 -13.26
CA LEU A 636 17.47 3.29 -12.00
C LEU A 636 18.68 4.16 -11.74
N GLN A 637 18.43 5.32 -11.12
CA GLN A 637 19.48 6.20 -10.61
C GLN A 637 19.41 6.28 -9.10
N LEU A 638 20.55 6.03 -8.47
CA LEU A 638 20.71 6.09 -7.03
C LEU A 638 21.15 7.50 -6.62
N LEU A 639 20.49 8.05 -5.61
CA LEU A 639 20.80 9.35 -5.00
C LEU A 639 20.90 9.20 -3.49
N SER A 640 21.59 10.12 -2.82
CA SER A 640 21.62 10.20 -1.36
C SER A 640 21.26 11.61 -0.90
N ALA A 641 20.70 11.72 0.30
CA ALA A 641 20.41 13.00 0.94
C ALA A 641 20.41 12.85 2.46
N PRO A 642 20.56 13.95 3.21
CA PRO A 642 20.40 13.94 4.66
C PRO A 642 19.05 13.37 5.10
N PRO A 643 18.98 12.65 6.24
CA PRO A 643 17.77 11.97 6.69
C PRO A 643 16.52 12.87 6.79
N ALA A 644 16.66 14.11 7.23
CA ALA A 644 15.54 15.04 7.35
C ALA A 644 14.95 15.43 5.98
N GLN A 645 15.79 15.55 4.95
CA GLN A 645 15.32 15.80 3.58
C GLN A 645 14.63 14.55 3.03
N LEU A 646 15.19 13.36 3.28
CA LEU A 646 14.54 12.09 2.92
C LEU A 646 13.15 11.95 3.58
N ALA A 647 13.00 12.39 4.83
CA ALA A 647 11.71 12.43 5.52
C ALA A 647 10.68 13.33 4.82
N HIS A 648 11.11 14.50 4.36
CA HIS A 648 10.26 15.42 3.60
C HIS A 648 9.89 14.86 2.22
N LEU A 649 10.86 14.29 1.50
CA LEU A 649 10.65 13.63 0.22
C LEU A 649 9.67 12.45 0.37
N TYR A 650 9.86 11.63 1.40
CA TYR A 650 9.01 10.49 1.72
C TYR A 650 7.57 10.92 2.02
N SER A 651 7.39 11.84 2.98
CA SER A 651 6.06 12.32 3.38
C SER A 651 5.29 12.95 2.22
N SER A 652 5.96 13.75 1.40
CA SER A 652 5.35 14.37 0.21
C SER A 652 4.97 13.33 -0.85
N ARG A 653 5.82 12.33 -1.07
CA ARG A 653 5.57 11.28 -2.06
C ARG A 653 4.44 10.34 -1.67
N PHE A 654 4.30 10.06 -0.38
CA PHE A 654 3.35 9.09 0.16
C PHE A 654 2.16 9.76 0.87
N GLU A 655 1.93 11.06 0.66
CA GLU A 655 0.86 11.85 1.32
C GLU A 655 -0.52 11.18 1.16
N PHE A 656 -0.89 10.85 -0.08
CA PHE A 656 -2.18 10.21 -0.40
C PHE A 656 -2.31 8.76 0.10
N THR A 657 -1.20 8.13 0.48
CA THR A 657 -1.18 6.76 1.02
C THR A 657 -1.22 6.72 2.55
N GLY A 658 -1.20 7.89 3.21
CA GLY A 658 -1.27 7.99 4.66
C GLY A 658 0.09 8.06 5.37
N ALA A 659 1.19 8.38 4.69
CA ALA A 659 2.49 8.56 5.36
C ALA A 659 2.49 9.72 6.39
N ASN A 660 1.57 10.66 6.22
CA ASN A 660 1.31 11.77 7.15
C ASN A 660 0.22 11.45 8.19
N ASP A 661 -0.40 10.27 8.13
CA ASP A 661 -1.40 9.86 9.10
C ASP A 661 -0.76 9.43 10.42
N LEU A 662 -1.57 9.47 11.48
CA LEU A 662 -1.25 8.85 12.77
C LEU A 662 -0.99 7.33 12.61
N PRO A 663 -0.13 6.75 13.47
CA PRO A 663 0.23 5.34 13.40
C PRO A 663 -0.99 4.42 13.54
N LEU A 664 -1.02 3.34 12.75
CA LEU A 664 -1.95 2.24 12.93
C LEU A 664 -1.52 1.41 14.15
N TYR A 665 -2.09 1.74 15.31
CA TYR A 665 -1.81 1.03 16.54
C TYR A 665 -2.27 -0.44 16.49
N THR A 666 -1.37 -1.34 16.87
CA THR A 666 -1.64 -2.77 17.09
C THR A 666 -1.61 -3.10 18.58
N ASP A 667 -2.19 -4.23 18.97
CA ASP A 667 -2.03 -4.75 20.33
C ASP A 667 -0.54 -5.09 20.57
N PRO A 668 0.16 -4.33 21.44
CA PRO A 668 1.59 -4.54 21.68
C PRO A 668 1.89 -5.93 22.22
N CYS A 669 0.90 -6.63 22.78
CA CYS A 669 1.06 -7.92 23.44
C CYS A 669 0.82 -9.11 22.52
N SER A 670 0.26 -8.85 21.34
CA SER A 670 0.01 -9.88 20.33
C SER A 670 1.27 -10.25 19.55
N ASP A 671 2.29 -9.39 19.55
CA ASP A 671 3.55 -9.56 18.83
C ASP A 671 4.73 -9.61 19.82
N PRO A 672 5.51 -10.71 19.87
CA PRO A 672 6.58 -10.89 20.85
C PRO A 672 7.60 -9.75 20.85
N ARG A 673 7.92 -9.21 19.67
CA ARG A 673 8.88 -8.10 19.55
C ARG A 673 8.30 -6.81 20.12
N SER A 674 7.09 -6.44 19.74
CA SER A 674 6.37 -5.29 20.30
C SER A 674 6.22 -5.38 21.82
N HIS A 675 5.91 -6.58 22.32
CA HIS A 675 5.74 -6.83 23.75
C HIS A 675 7.05 -6.64 24.52
N SER A 676 8.18 -7.10 23.95
CA SER A 676 9.50 -6.89 24.55
C SER A 676 9.94 -5.42 24.61
N MET A 677 9.28 -4.53 23.85
CA MET A 677 9.53 -3.09 23.83
C MET A 677 8.42 -2.30 24.54
N TRP A 678 7.49 -2.97 25.21
CA TRP A 678 6.40 -2.35 25.97
C TRP A 678 6.82 -2.15 27.43
N PRO A 679 6.60 -0.97 28.04
CA PRO A 679 7.03 -0.73 29.43
C PRO A 679 6.45 -1.74 30.42
N SER A 680 7.30 -2.23 31.33
CA SER A 680 6.88 -3.17 32.38
C SER A 680 5.84 -2.51 33.30
N GLY A 681 4.73 -3.20 33.54
CA GLY A 681 3.62 -2.71 34.36
C GLY A 681 2.55 -1.91 33.61
N TRP A 682 2.72 -1.66 32.31
CA TRP A 682 1.64 -1.12 31.49
C TRP A 682 0.62 -2.22 31.14
N PRO A 683 -0.68 -1.87 31.01
CA PRO A 683 -1.74 -2.78 30.63
C PRO A 683 -1.50 -3.33 29.24
N CYS A 684 -2.07 -4.51 29.01
CA CYS A 684 -1.62 -5.36 27.92
C CYS A 684 -2.68 -6.41 27.58
N GLY A 685 -2.80 -6.71 26.29
CA GLY A 685 -3.57 -7.85 25.77
C GLY A 685 -5.08 -7.78 26.00
N SER A 686 -5.72 -8.94 25.90
CA SER A 686 -7.18 -9.10 26.02
C SER A 686 -7.73 -8.65 27.37
N ASP A 687 -6.92 -8.67 28.42
CA ASP A 687 -7.38 -8.28 29.76
C ASP A 687 -7.51 -6.76 29.92
N SER A 688 -7.00 -5.98 28.97
CA SER A 688 -7.04 -4.52 29.00
C SER A 688 -7.73 -3.88 27.80
N LEU A 689 -8.17 -4.69 26.83
CA LEU A 689 -8.82 -4.25 25.60
C LEU A 689 -10.25 -4.78 25.49
N PRO A 690 -11.17 -4.04 24.84
CA PRO A 690 -12.53 -4.51 24.66
C PRO A 690 -12.61 -5.64 23.62
N GLN A 691 -13.41 -6.66 23.90
CA GLN A 691 -13.73 -7.74 22.96
C GLN A 691 -15.02 -7.47 22.17
N LEU A 692 -15.77 -6.42 22.53
CA LEU A 692 -16.99 -6.01 21.86
C LEU A 692 -16.97 -4.49 21.59
N VAL A 693 -17.35 -4.10 20.37
CA VAL A 693 -17.53 -2.69 20.01
C VAL A 693 -18.88 -2.47 19.34
N ILE A 694 -19.66 -1.52 19.86
CA ILE A 694 -20.94 -1.10 19.27
C ILE A 694 -20.70 0.11 18.36
N LEU A 695 -20.81 -0.10 17.05
CA LEU A 695 -20.36 0.85 16.03
C LEU A 695 -21.34 2.00 15.74
N GLY A 696 -22.61 1.85 16.15
CA GLY A 696 -23.71 2.73 15.76
C GLY A 696 -24.56 2.11 14.64
N PRO A 697 -25.01 2.89 13.63
CA PRO A 697 -24.87 4.34 13.47
C PRO A 697 -25.55 5.18 14.56
N GLN A 698 -25.39 6.50 14.48
CA GLN A 698 -26.11 7.43 15.36
C GLN A 698 -27.62 7.33 15.15
N LYS A 699 -28.37 7.52 16.25
CA LYS A 699 -29.85 7.59 16.30
C LYS A 699 -30.60 6.26 16.10
N THR A 700 -29.93 5.13 16.32
CA THR A 700 -30.52 3.78 16.20
C THR A 700 -30.68 3.03 17.53
N GLY A 701 -30.51 3.71 18.68
CA GLY A 701 -30.73 3.10 20.00
C GLY A 701 -29.49 2.51 20.67
N SER A 702 -28.29 2.77 20.14
CA SER A 702 -27.01 2.27 20.69
C SER A 702 -26.78 2.58 22.17
N THR A 703 -27.23 3.75 22.67
CA THR A 703 -27.15 4.06 24.12
C THR A 703 -28.05 3.14 24.95
N ALA A 704 -29.25 2.80 24.46
CA ALA A 704 -30.13 1.86 25.18
C ALA A 704 -29.52 0.46 25.23
N LEU A 705 -28.95 0.00 24.10
CA LEU A 705 -28.22 -1.27 24.07
C LEU A 705 -27.07 -1.30 25.08
N LEU A 706 -26.23 -0.26 25.12
CA LEU A 706 -25.14 -0.15 26.08
C LEU A 706 -25.65 -0.25 27.53
N HIS A 707 -26.71 0.48 27.89
CA HIS A 707 -27.23 0.47 29.25
C HIS A 707 -27.87 -0.87 29.64
N PHE A 708 -28.57 -1.54 28.73
CA PHE A 708 -29.11 -2.87 29.01
C PHE A 708 -27.99 -3.89 29.15
N LEU A 709 -26.97 -3.90 28.28
CA LEU A 709 -25.86 -4.85 28.39
C LEU A 709 -25.10 -4.75 29.72
N ARG A 710 -24.98 -3.55 30.31
CA ARG A 710 -24.35 -3.36 31.63
C ARG A 710 -25.08 -4.06 32.77
N LEU A 711 -26.34 -4.48 32.60
CA LEU A 711 -27.04 -5.28 33.62
C LEU A 711 -26.43 -6.69 33.77
N HIS A 712 -25.71 -7.16 32.76
CA HIS A 712 -25.08 -8.48 32.80
C HIS A 712 -23.76 -8.42 33.58
N PRO A 713 -23.56 -9.25 34.62
CA PRO A 713 -22.37 -9.17 35.48
C PRO A 713 -21.04 -9.43 34.72
N SER A 714 -21.07 -10.26 33.69
CA SER A 714 -19.90 -10.54 32.83
C SER A 714 -19.62 -9.48 31.74
N LEU A 715 -20.41 -8.40 31.63
CA LEU A 715 -20.22 -7.36 30.61
C LEU A 715 -19.80 -6.03 31.26
N LEU A 716 -18.57 -5.59 30.97
CA LEU A 716 -18.03 -4.33 31.52
C LEU A 716 -17.86 -3.28 30.42
N ALA A 717 -18.52 -2.13 30.58
CA ALA A 717 -18.33 -1.01 29.67
C ALA A 717 -17.02 -0.24 29.99
N ASN A 718 -16.56 0.60 29.06
CA ASN A 718 -15.49 1.59 29.29
C ASN A 718 -15.79 2.54 30.46
N HIS A 719 -14.89 3.45 30.85
CA HIS A 719 -15.16 4.54 31.80
C HIS A 719 -15.97 5.67 31.14
N TYR A 720 -16.83 6.32 31.93
CA TYR A 720 -17.66 7.44 31.48
C TYR A 720 -16.83 8.73 31.43
N GLN A 721 -16.91 9.43 30.30
CA GLN A 721 -16.13 10.64 30.03
C GLN A 721 -16.95 11.89 30.37
N PHE A 722 -16.67 12.49 31.53
CA PHE A 722 -17.38 13.70 31.96
C PHE A 722 -17.02 14.94 31.13
N GLY A 723 -18.03 15.74 30.80
CA GLY A 723 -17.85 17.03 30.13
C GLY A 723 -17.37 16.94 28.68
N THR A 724 -17.23 15.73 28.13
CA THR A 724 -16.73 15.49 26.76
C THR A 724 -17.70 14.61 25.97
N THR A 725 -17.40 13.33 25.79
CA THR A 725 -18.10 12.38 24.91
C THR A 725 -19.03 11.42 25.66
N PHE A 726 -19.18 11.58 26.98
CA PHE A 726 -20.08 10.83 27.84
C PHE A 726 -19.82 9.32 27.80
N GLU A 727 -20.76 8.51 27.30
CA GLU A 727 -20.60 7.06 27.20
C GLU A 727 -19.67 6.62 26.05
N GLU A 728 -19.38 7.50 25.08
CA GLU A 728 -18.61 7.15 23.89
C GLU A 728 -17.13 7.50 24.04
N LEU A 729 -16.22 6.64 23.59
CA LEU A 729 -14.78 6.94 23.58
C LEU A 729 -14.37 7.71 22.33
N GLN A 730 -14.94 7.38 21.17
CA GLN A 730 -14.67 7.99 19.86
C GLN A 730 -13.20 7.90 19.40
N PHE A 731 -12.38 7.05 20.03
CA PHE A 731 -10.95 6.87 19.80
C PHE A 731 -10.63 6.61 18.32
N PHE A 732 -11.30 5.66 17.67
CA PHE A 732 -11.00 5.31 16.27
C PHE A 732 -11.55 6.31 15.23
N SER A 733 -12.37 7.27 15.63
CA SER A 733 -13.00 8.27 14.75
C SER A 733 -12.56 9.72 14.99
N SER A 734 -11.63 9.96 15.93
CA SER A 734 -11.12 11.28 16.26
C SER A 734 -9.60 11.24 16.24
N ASP A 735 -8.97 11.95 15.32
CA ASP A 735 -7.49 12.01 15.25
C ASP A 735 -6.89 12.61 16.52
N THR A 736 -7.58 13.58 17.14
CA THR A 736 -7.16 14.16 18.43
C THR A 736 -7.10 13.09 19.53
N LEU A 737 -8.16 12.29 19.70
CA LEU A 737 -8.17 11.23 20.73
C LEU A 737 -7.27 10.06 20.36
N TYR A 738 -7.24 9.68 19.08
CA TYR A 738 -6.38 8.60 18.60
C TYR A 738 -4.91 8.89 18.86
N SER A 739 -4.49 10.16 18.71
CA SER A 739 -3.10 10.58 18.94
C SER A 739 -2.60 10.39 20.38
N LEU A 740 -3.49 10.16 21.36
CA LEU A 740 -3.14 9.82 22.74
C LEU A 740 -2.60 8.38 22.90
N GLY A 741 -2.75 7.54 21.87
CA GLY A 741 -2.12 6.23 21.81
C GLY A 741 -2.85 5.11 22.53
N VAL A 742 -2.29 3.89 22.42
CA VAL A 742 -2.88 2.65 22.93
C VAL A 742 -3.02 2.64 24.44
N ARG A 743 -2.02 3.16 25.16
CA ARG A 743 -2.04 3.24 26.62
C ARG A 743 -3.26 4.02 27.10
N TRP A 744 -3.51 5.20 26.53
CA TRP A 744 -4.70 5.99 26.84
C TRP A 744 -5.99 5.19 26.61
N TYR A 745 -6.10 4.46 25.51
CA TYR A 745 -7.29 3.66 25.20
C TYR A 745 -7.49 2.50 26.19
N MET A 746 -6.42 1.81 26.59
CA MET A 746 -6.47 0.75 27.61
C MET A 746 -6.91 1.27 28.98
N ASP A 747 -6.50 2.50 29.34
CA ASP A 747 -6.84 3.15 30.61
C ASP A 747 -8.32 3.55 30.71
N GLN A 748 -9.06 3.45 29.61
CA GLN A 748 -10.50 3.64 29.60
C GLN A 748 -11.27 2.42 30.10
N PHE A 749 -10.61 1.36 30.54
CA PHE A 749 -11.25 0.15 31.04
C PHE A 749 -10.75 -0.23 32.43
N GLU A 750 -11.61 -0.89 33.21
CA GLU A 750 -11.23 -1.39 34.53
C GLU A 750 -10.21 -2.54 34.41
N HIS A 751 -9.09 -2.42 35.13
CA HIS A 751 -8.02 -3.43 35.17
C HIS A 751 -8.18 -4.42 36.33
N SER A 752 -8.78 -4.00 37.44
CA SER A 752 -9.06 -4.86 38.59
C SER A 752 -10.37 -5.61 38.38
N LEU A 753 -10.30 -6.93 38.19
CA LEU A 753 -11.48 -7.77 38.22
C LEU A 753 -12.02 -7.82 39.67
N PRO A 754 -13.32 -7.60 39.90
CA PRO A 754 -13.94 -8.05 41.15
C PRO A 754 -13.69 -9.57 41.28
N ASN A 755 -13.64 -10.10 42.50
CA ASN A 755 -13.31 -11.49 42.91
C ASN A 755 -14.12 -12.65 42.25
N HIS A 756 -14.49 -12.56 40.98
CA HIS A 756 -15.29 -13.51 40.24
C HIS A 756 -14.41 -14.41 39.35
N ARG A 757 -14.63 -15.72 39.48
CA ARG A 757 -14.01 -16.79 38.69
C ARG A 757 -14.55 -16.86 37.24
N GLU A 758 -15.25 -15.83 36.76
CA GLU A 758 -16.00 -15.86 35.49
C GLU A 758 -15.37 -14.99 34.40
N ARG A 759 -15.53 -15.42 33.15
CA ARG A 759 -15.02 -14.72 31.96
C ARG A 759 -15.75 -13.39 31.75
N VAL A 760 -15.04 -12.28 31.91
CA VAL A 760 -15.54 -10.92 31.65
C VAL A 760 -15.31 -10.53 30.18
N VAL A 761 -16.27 -9.82 29.59
CA VAL A 761 -16.21 -9.21 28.26
C VAL A 761 -16.28 -7.69 28.43
N ARG A 762 -15.18 -7.01 28.08
CA ARG A 762 -15.11 -5.56 28.02
C ARG A 762 -15.68 -5.05 26.71
N PHE A 763 -16.36 -3.91 26.76
CA PHE A 763 -16.95 -3.33 25.56
C PHE A 763 -16.99 -1.80 25.58
N GLU A 764 -17.00 -1.21 24.40
CA GLU A 764 -17.27 0.22 24.21
C GLU A 764 -18.34 0.46 23.15
N LYS A 765 -18.84 1.68 23.10
CA LYS A 765 -19.84 2.10 22.13
C LYS A 765 -19.51 3.49 21.61
N SER A 766 -19.27 3.61 20.32
CA SER A 766 -19.00 4.90 19.67
C SER A 766 -19.72 4.93 18.34
N ALA A 767 -20.85 5.65 18.28
CA ALA A 767 -21.76 5.59 17.14
C ALA A 767 -21.22 6.30 15.89
N THR A 768 -20.14 7.06 16.05
CA THR A 768 -19.37 7.72 15.00
C THR A 768 -18.52 6.74 14.18
N TYR A 769 -18.20 5.56 14.72
CA TYR A 769 -17.34 4.58 14.04
C TYR A 769 -17.96 4.09 12.75
N PHE A 770 -19.26 3.75 12.77
CA PHE A 770 -19.94 3.13 11.63
C PHE A 770 -19.68 3.86 10.29
N THR A 771 -19.75 5.19 10.30
CA THR A 771 -19.56 6.02 9.11
C THR A 771 -18.11 6.43 8.85
N HIS A 772 -17.26 6.47 9.87
CA HIS A 772 -15.91 7.04 9.76
C HIS A 772 -14.99 6.17 8.87
N HIS A 773 -14.28 6.79 7.94
CA HIS A 773 -13.50 6.07 6.93
C HIS A 773 -12.22 5.43 7.49
N LYS A 774 -11.54 6.04 8.48
CA LYS A 774 -10.34 5.47 9.12
C LYS A 774 -10.65 4.45 10.24
N ALA A 775 -11.88 4.42 10.76
CA ALA A 775 -12.21 3.64 11.95
C ALA A 775 -12.08 2.11 11.75
N PRO A 776 -12.52 1.51 10.62
CA PRO A 776 -12.37 0.08 10.38
C PRO A 776 -10.91 -0.39 10.42
N ALA A 777 -10.01 0.32 9.72
CA ALA A 777 -8.60 -0.02 9.65
C ALA A 777 -7.90 0.12 11.02
N ARG A 778 -8.18 1.22 11.74
CA ARG A 778 -7.61 1.45 13.08
C ARG A 778 -8.11 0.43 14.12
N LEU A 779 -9.41 0.14 14.11
CA LEU A 779 -10.02 -0.82 15.02
C LEU A 779 -9.50 -2.23 14.72
N HIS A 780 -9.41 -2.63 13.46
CA HIS A 780 -8.86 -3.94 13.09
C HIS A 780 -7.37 -4.09 13.42
N ALA A 781 -6.58 -3.03 13.29
CA ALA A 781 -5.16 -3.06 13.66
C ALA A 781 -4.97 -3.39 15.15
N LEU A 782 -5.76 -2.76 16.03
CA LEU A 782 -5.68 -2.92 17.48
C LEU A 782 -6.48 -4.13 18.00
N LEU A 783 -7.67 -4.35 17.47
CA LEU A 783 -8.69 -5.30 17.95
C LEU A 783 -9.16 -6.27 16.84
N PRO A 784 -8.27 -7.04 16.20
CA PRO A 784 -8.63 -7.89 15.05
C PRO A 784 -9.69 -8.95 15.41
N GLN A 785 -9.75 -9.38 16.67
CA GLN A 785 -10.68 -10.42 17.14
C GLN A 785 -11.97 -9.85 17.77
N ALA A 786 -12.14 -8.52 17.80
CA ALA A 786 -13.32 -7.93 18.40
C ALA A 786 -14.60 -8.34 17.65
N ARG A 787 -15.68 -8.51 18.43
CA ARG A 787 -17.04 -8.64 17.92
C ARG A 787 -17.66 -7.26 17.77
N LEU A 788 -18.40 -7.06 16.69
CA LEU A 788 -18.93 -5.77 16.31
C LEU A 788 -20.45 -5.83 16.28
N ILE A 789 -21.12 -4.81 16.82
CA ILE A 789 -22.58 -4.68 16.73
C ILE A 789 -22.93 -3.44 15.91
N VAL A 790 -23.85 -3.61 14.96
CA VAL A 790 -24.43 -2.52 14.16
C VAL A 790 -25.95 -2.53 14.34
N LEU A 791 -26.54 -1.38 14.65
CA LEU A 791 -27.99 -1.23 14.80
C LEU A 791 -28.55 -0.43 13.63
N LEU A 792 -29.39 -1.04 12.80
CA LEU A 792 -29.98 -0.43 11.61
C LEU A 792 -31.44 -0.09 11.85
N ARG A 793 -31.86 1.09 11.41
CA ARG A 793 -33.23 1.61 11.52
C ARG A 793 -33.73 2.00 10.14
N ASN A 794 -35.04 2.15 9.95
CA ASN A 794 -35.56 2.85 8.79
C ASN A 794 -34.74 4.15 8.50
N PRO A 795 -34.14 4.29 7.30
CA PRO A 795 -33.16 5.34 7.04
C PRO A 795 -33.77 6.74 7.07
N ILE A 796 -35.05 6.89 6.71
CA ILE A 796 -35.79 8.17 6.79
C ILE A 796 -36.09 8.53 8.25
N GLU A 797 -36.53 7.56 9.05
CA GLU A 797 -36.77 7.83 10.47
C GLU A 797 -35.46 8.14 11.23
N ARG A 798 -34.35 7.49 10.84
CA ARG A 798 -33.01 7.80 11.35
C ARG A 798 -32.58 9.22 10.97
N ALA A 799 -32.80 9.62 9.71
CA ALA A 799 -32.52 10.97 9.21
C ALA A 799 -33.32 12.03 9.98
N LEU A 800 -34.62 11.81 10.18
CA LEU A 800 -35.48 12.67 10.98
C LEU A 800 -35.01 12.75 12.43
N ALA A 801 -34.64 11.62 13.03
CA ALA A 801 -34.11 11.60 14.40
C ALA A 801 -32.79 12.37 14.54
N TRP A 802 -31.97 12.42 13.48
CA TRP A 802 -30.77 13.26 13.43
C TRP A 802 -31.13 14.75 13.29
N TYR A 803 -32.03 15.10 12.39
CA TYR A 803 -32.54 16.47 12.25
C TYR A 803 -33.10 17.02 13.57
N GLN A 804 -33.96 16.25 14.24
CA GLN A 804 -34.53 16.61 15.55
C GLN A 804 -33.47 16.71 16.65
N HIS A 805 -32.39 15.94 16.53
CA HIS A 805 -31.25 16.05 17.43
C HIS A 805 -30.48 17.36 17.20
N SER A 806 -30.19 17.72 15.95
CA SER A 806 -29.57 19.00 15.59
C SER A 806 -30.42 20.18 16.05
N LEU A 807 -31.74 20.12 15.82
CA LEU A 807 -32.67 21.15 16.29
C LEU A 807 -32.65 21.30 17.82
N ALA A 808 -32.64 20.20 18.57
CA ALA A 808 -32.56 20.23 20.03
C ALA A 808 -31.23 20.80 20.57
N HIS A 809 -30.17 20.80 19.76
CA HIS A 809 -28.87 21.40 20.10
C HIS A 809 -28.70 22.80 19.49
N ARG A 810 -29.78 23.41 18.97
CA ARG A 810 -29.79 24.75 18.37
C ARG A 810 -28.82 24.89 17.20
N ASP A 811 -28.73 23.86 16.37
CA ASP A 811 -28.02 23.93 15.09
C ASP A 811 -28.72 24.97 14.19
N PRO A 812 -28.04 26.06 13.79
CA PRO A 812 -28.67 27.11 12.99
C PRO A 812 -29.31 26.58 11.71
N ALA A 813 -28.70 25.60 11.04
CA ALA A 813 -29.24 25.05 9.80
C ALA A 813 -30.56 24.30 10.03
N ALA A 814 -30.71 23.63 11.18
CA ALA A 814 -31.92 22.90 11.54
C ALA A 814 -33.06 23.83 11.99
N GLU A 815 -32.73 25.02 12.50
CA GLU A 815 -33.72 26.04 12.88
C GLU A 815 -34.27 26.82 11.67
N LEU A 816 -33.52 26.86 10.55
CA LEU A 816 -33.89 27.61 9.35
C LEU A 816 -34.87 26.88 8.42
N LEU A 817 -34.72 25.57 8.29
CA LEU A 817 -35.47 24.76 7.32
C LEU A 817 -36.22 23.66 8.05
N THR A 818 -37.47 23.43 7.66
CA THR A 818 -38.18 22.21 8.06
C THR A 818 -37.48 20.98 7.49
N PHE A 819 -37.71 19.81 8.09
CA PHE A 819 -37.13 18.55 7.59
C PHE A 819 -37.48 18.29 6.12
N SER A 820 -38.70 18.62 5.68
CA SER A 820 -39.12 18.46 4.28
C SER A 820 -38.37 19.41 3.35
N GLU A 821 -38.20 20.68 3.73
CA GLU A 821 -37.43 21.66 2.93
C GLU A 821 -35.96 21.25 2.84
N LEU A 822 -35.38 20.76 3.94
CA LEU A 822 -34.01 20.26 3.96
C LEU A 822 -33.83 19.10 2.96
N LEU A 823 -34.77 18.14 2.91
CA LEU A 823 -34.67 17.01 1.97
C LEU A 823 -34.86 17.44 0.50
N HIS A 824 -35.64 18.47 0.23
CA HIS A 824 -35.87 18.94 -1.14
C HIS A 824 -34.74 19.82 -1.68
N LEU A 825 -34.15 20.66 -0.83
CA LEU A 825 -33.23 21.71 -1.27
C LEU A 825 -31.80 21.49 -0.79
N GLY A 826 -31.59 20.73 0.29
CA GLY A 826 -30.35 20.72 1.05
C GLY A 826 -29.10 20.35 0.26
N GLU A 827 -29.22 19.49 -0.76
CA GLU A 827 -28.08 19.09 -1.60
C GLU A 827 -27.53 20.25 -2.43
N ASN A 828 -28.42 20.95 -3.12
CA ASN A 828 -28.09 21.94 -4.14
C ASN A 828 -28.48 23.37 -3.73
N VAL A 829 -28.78 23.59 -2.45
CA VAL A 829 -29.25 24.89 -1.94
C VAL A 829 -28.29 26.01 -2.35
N THR A 830 -28.84 27.06 -2.93
CA THR A 830 -28.13 28.29 -3.30
C THR A 830 -28.35 29.39 -2.26
N ALA A 831 -27.47 30.38 -2.24
CA ALA A 831 -27.60 31.55 -1.36
C ALA A 831 -28.93 32.28 -1.59
N ASN A 832 -29.34 32.46 -2.86
CA ASN A 832 -30.58 33.16 -3.20
C ASN A 832 -31.83 32.40 -2.74
N GLU A 833 -31.87 31.08 -2.90
CA GLU A 833 -32.97 30.24 -2.41
C GLU A 833 -33.06 30.30 -0.88
N LEU A 834 -31.92 30.22 -0.19
CA LEU A 834 -31.88 30.30 1.26
C LEU A 834 -32.34 31.67 1.78
N ILE A 835 -31.87 32.77 1.18
CA ILE A 835 -32.31 34.13 1.50
C ILE A 835 -33.82 34.27 1.28
N TYR A 836 -34.33 33.76 0.16
CA TYR A 836 -35.77 33.79 -0.15
C TYR A 836 -36.59 33.05 0.91
N LEU A 837 -36.15 31.86 1.32
CA LEU A 837 -36.82 31.07 2.36
C LEU A 837 -36.81 31.79 3.70
N ILE A 838 -35.66 32.31 4.14
CA ILE A 838 -35.53 33.05 5.41
C ILE A 838 -36.48 34.25 5.45
N ARG A 839 -36.54 35.01 4.34
CA ARG A 839 -37.44 36.17 4.21
C ARG A 839 -38.91 35.75 4.21
N LYS A 840 -39.24 34.61 3.60
CA LYS A 840 -40.61 34.08 3.48
C LYS A 840 -41.13 33.47 4.80
N THR A 841 -40.29 32.79 5.57
CA THR A 841 -40.72 32.00 6.75
C THR A 841 -40.95 32.83 8.02
N ARG A 842 -40.68 34.16 8.01
CA ARG A 842 -40.81 35.07 9.17
C ARG A 842 -40.07 34.59 10.43
N ILE A 843 -39.00 33.81 10.30
CA ILE A 843 -38.13 33.51 11.45
C ILE A 843 -37.28 34.77 11.68
N ASN A 844 -37.70 35.60 12.63
CA ASN A 844 -37.01 36.84 12.97
C ASN A 844 -35.70 36.50 13.70
N ARG A 845 -34.61 36.30 12.94
CA ARG A 845 -33.24 36.05 13.43
C ARG A 845 -32.40 37.32 13.24
N PRO A 846 -32.52 38.31 14.14
CA PRO A 846 -31.73 39.56 14.04
C PRO A 846 -30.22 39.32 14.18
N ASP A 847 -29.81 38.13 14.62
CA ASP A 847 -28.42 37.66 14.69
C ASP A 847 -27.81 37.31 13.32
N ILE A 848 -28.63 37.13 12.27
CA ILE A 848 -28.16 36.76 10.93
C ILE A 848 -28.20 37.99 10.00
N ASN A 849 -27.02 38.54 9.68
CA ASN A 849 -26.90 39.59 8.67
C ASN A 849 -26.97 38.99 7.25
N LEU A 850 -28.13 39.07 6.62
CA LEU A 850 -28.38 38.56 5.26
C LEU A 850 -27.67 39.36 4.16
N ASP A 851 -27.20 40.56 4.45
CA ASP A 851 -26.43 41.39 3.50
C ASP A 851 -24.92 41.04 3.55
N ASN A 852 -24.50 40.26 4.55
CA ASN A 852 -23.15 39.72 4.63
C ASN A 852 -23.02 38.39 3.86
N ILE A 853 -22.34 38.44 2.71
CA ILE A 853 -22.14 37.29 1.82
C ILE A 853 -21.46 36.11 2.55
N THR A 854 -20.46 36.35 3.38
CA THR A 854 -19.75 35.29 4.12
C THR A 854 -20.67 34.59 5.13
N ALA A 855 -21.54 35.35 5.81
CA ALA A 855 -22.51 34.78 6.74
C ALA A 855 -23.52 33.87 6.00
N VAL A 856 -24.03 34.31 4.86
CA VAL A 856 -24.95 33.51 4.02
C VAL A 856 -24.26 32.25 3.49
N GLN A 857 -23.01 32.35 3.02
CA GLN A 857 -22.22 31.20 2.56
C GLN A 857 -21.97 30.17 3.67
N ASN A 858 -21.70 30.61 4.90
CA ASN A 858 -21.57 29.74 6.04
C ASN A 858 -22.88 28.99 6.35
N LEU A 859 -24.03 29.66 6.22
CA LEU A 859 -25.34 29.02 6.39
C LEU A 859 -25.65 28.00 5.29
N VAL A 860 -25.38 28.33 4.03
CA VAL A 860 -25.48 27.38 2.90
C VAL A 860 -24.63 26.14 3.17
N THR A 861 -23.39 26.33 3.63
CA THR A 861 -22.49 25.24 3.98
C THR A 861 -23.03 24.41 5.16
N GLY A 862 -23.62 25.07 6.16
CA GLY A 862 -24.29 24.43 7.29
C GLY A 862 -25.50 23.58 6.86
N VAL A 863 -26.35 24.09 5.98
CA VAL A 863 -27.51 23.36 5.44
C VAL A 863 -27.07 22.13 4.65
N ARG A 864 -26.10 22.27 3.73
CA ARG A 864 -25.54 21.13 2.99
C ARG A 864 -24.95 20.09 3.94
N ARG A 865 -24.19 20.53 4.95
CA ARG A 865 -23.63 19.64 5.98
C ARG A 865 -24.73 18.90 6.73
N LEU A 866 -25.79 19.58 7.15
CA LEU A 866 -26.92 18.96 7.86
C LEU A 866 -27.64 17.94 6.97
N TYR A 867 -27.89 18.28 5.69
CA TYR A 867 -28.47 17.38 4.70
C TYR A 867 -27.67 16.08 4.58
N TYR A 868 -26.35 16.16 4.36
CA TYR A 868 -25.51 14.97 4.26
C TYR A 868 -25.44 14.20 5.60
N ARG A 869 -25.40 14.87 6.75
CA ARG A 869 -25.44 14.21 8.07
C ARG A 869 -26.77 13.47 8.33
N CYS A 870 -27.87 13.96 7.74
CA CYS A 870 -29.17 13.29 7.75
C CYS A 870 -29.23 12.07 6.82
N LEU A 871 -28.66 12.15 5.62
CA LEU A 871 -28.83 11.09 4.62
C LEU A 871 -27.68 10.06 4.58
N ASP A 872 -26.43 10.51 4.54
CA ASP A 872 -25.26 9.63 4.31
C ASP A 872 -25.18 8.46 5.31
N PRO A 873 -25.30 8.66 6.64
CA PRO A 873 -25.25 7.53 7.57
C PRO A 873 -26.42 6.54 7.45
N GLY A 874 -27.48 6.88 6.69
CA GLY A 874 -28.57 5.97 6.32
C GLY A 874 -28.27 5.12 5.08
N ASN A 875 -27.21 5.45 4.33
CA ASN A 875 -26.73 4.68 3.19
C ASN A 875 -25.87 3.49 3.68
N TYR A 876 -26.54 2.50 4.29
CA TYR A 876 -25.87 1.48 5.09
C TYR A 876 -24.89 0.59 4.32
N ALA A 877 -25.17 0.25 3.06
CA ALA A 877 -24.38 -0.74 2.32
C ALA A 877 -22.91 -0.31 2.11
N PRO A 878 -22.59 0.90 1.60
CA PRO A 878 -21.21 1.37 1.49
C PRO A 878 -20.44 1.37 2.82
N HIS A 879 -21.10 1.69 3.93
CA HIS A 879 -20.48 1.65 5.26
C HIS A 879 -20.18 0.21 5.68
N LEU A 880 -21.16 -0.68 5.57
CA LEU A 880 -21.00 -2.10 5.91
C LEU A 880 -19.94 -2.78 5.05
N MET A 881 -19.84 -2.44 3.76
CA MET A 881 -18.78 -2.96 2.88
C MET A 881 -17.38 -2.54 3.35
N ARG A 882 -17.21 -1.31 3.85
CA ARG A 882 -15.92 -0.90 4.47
C ARG A 882 -15.60 -1.74 5.69
N TRP A 883 -16.57 -2.00 6.56
CA TRP A 883 -16.36 -2.88 7.71
C TRP A 883 -16.03 -4.31 7.29
N LEU A 884 -16.73 -4.85 6.27
CA LEU A 884 -16.49 -6.19 5.73
C LEU A 884 -15.12 -6.34 5.05
N SER A 885 -14.49 -5.24 4.60
CA SER A 885 -13.11 -5.28 4.08
C SER A 885 -12.06 -5.54 5.15
N HIS A 886 -12.41 -5.38 6.43
CA HIS A 886 -11.51 -5.60 7.57
C HIS A 886 -11.98 -6.73 8.49
N PHE A 887 -13.29 -6.94 8.65
CA PHE A 887 -13.86 -7.94 9.53
C PHE A 887 -14.72 -8.93 8.75
N PRO A 888 -14.57 -10.24 8.99
CA PRO A 888 -15.49 -11.22 8.42
C PRO A 888 -16.91 -10.97 8.94
N ALA A 889 -17.91 -11.29 8.11
CA ALA A 889 -19.32 -11.11 8.46
C ALA A 889 -19.71 -11.83 9.76
N SER A 890 -19.04 -12.93 10.12
CA SER A 890 -19.24 -13.67 11.36
C SER A 890 -18.85 -12.91 12.63
N GLN A 891 -18.03 -11.85 12.52
CA GLN A 891 -17.68 -10.95 13.62
C GLN A 891 -18.62 -9.73 13.72
N ILE A 892 -19.57 -9.56 12.79
CA ILE A 892 -20.50 -8.42 12.77
C ILE A 892 -21.91 -8.94 13.03
N LEU A 893 -22.55 -8.44 14.09
CA LEU A 893 -23.95 -8.69 14.39
C LEU A 893 -24.79 -7.47 13.98
N PRO A 894 -25.53 -7.53 12.87
CA PRO A 894 -26.56 -6.56 12.58
C PRO A 894 -27.77 -6.77 13.50
N ILE A 895 -28.37 -5.67 13.95
CA ILE A 895 -29.57 -5.62 14.77
C ILE A 895 -30.60 -4.72 14.08
N ASP A 896 -31.83 -5.20 13.94
CA ASP A 896 -32.98 -4.36 13.62
C ASP A 896 -33.33 -3.49 14.84
N ALA A 897 -33.03 -2.19 14.74
CA ALA A 897 -33.28 -1.21 15.79
C ALA A 897 -34.78 -0.99 16.04
N ASP A 898 -35.62 -1.09 15.01
CA ASP A 898 -37.06 -0.91 15.14
C ASP A 898 -37.68 -2.06 15.91
N ARG A 899 -37.17 -3.28 15.69
CA ARG A 899 -37.51 -4.45 16.49
C ARG A 899 -36.94 -4.40 17.89
N PHE A 900 -35.68 -4.00 18.06
CA PHE A 900 -35.05 -3.86 19.37
C PHE A 900 -35.86 -2.90 20.28
N ALA A 901 -36.41 -1.83 19.72
CA ALA A 901 -37.28 -0.92 20.46
C ALA A 901 -38.61 -1.57 20.92
N GLN A 902 -39.10 -2.59 20.21
CA GLN A 902 -40.35 -3.30 20.51
C GLN A 902 -40.16 -4.53 21.40
N THR A 903 -39.08 -5.29 21.18
CA THR A 903 -38.82 -6.55 21.87
C THR A 903 -37.35 -6.66 22.31
N PRO A 904 -36.87 -5.78 23.22
CA PRO A 904 -35.45 -5.70 23.56
C PRO A 904 -34.89 -6.99 24.17
N ALA A 905 -35.66 -7.72 24.99
CA ALA A 905 -35.20 -8.95 25.63
C ALA A 905 -34.81 -10.05 24.61
N ALA A 906 -35.55 -10.19 23.51
CA ALA A 906 -35.25 -11.14 22.45
C ALA A 906 -33.94 -10.81 21.73
N THR A 907 -33.73 -9.53 21.41
CA THR A 907 -32.48 -9.05 20.82
C THR A 907 -31.30 -9.24 21.77
N LEU A 908 -31.47 -8.92 23.06
CA LEU A 908 -30.42 -9.08 24.07
C LEU A 908 -30.04 -10.54 24.28
N LYS A 909 -30.99 -11.49 24.19
CA LYS A 909 -30.68 -12.94 24.16
C LYS A 909 -29.73 -13.28 23.01
N VAL A 910 -30.03 -12.80 21.79
CA VAL A 910 -29.16 -13.02 20.62
C VAL A 910 -27.77 -12.41 20.81
N VAL A 911 -27.68 -11.21 21.39
CA VAL A 911 -26.39 -10.57 21.69
C VAL A 911 -25.57 -11.44 22.65
N GLN A 912 -26.17 -11.99 23.70
CA GLN A 912 -25.46 -12.86 24.66
C GLN A 912 -24.93 -14.15 24.00
N GLU A 913 -25.72 -14.76 23.12
CA GLU A 913 -25.31 -15.95 22.36
C GLU A 913 -24.21 -15.64 21.34
N PHE A 914 -24.30 -14.50 20.65
CA PHE A 914 -23.25 -14.01 19.76
C PHE A 914 -21.95 -13.78 20.53
N LEU A 915 -22.04 -13.25 21.76
CA LEU A 915 -20.92 -13.09 22.67
C LEU A 915 -20.46 -14.40 23.33
N ARG A 916 -21.20 -15.50 23.16
CA ARG A 916 -20.96 -16.81 23.78
C ARG A 916 -20.78 -16.69 25.30
N LEU A 917 -21.62 -15.91 25.97
CA LEU A 917 -21.54 -15.75 27.42
C LEU A 917 -21.83 -17.09 28.11
N PRO A 918 -21.11 -17.41 29.21
CA PRO A 918 -21.27 -18.69 29.91
C PRO A 918 -22.63 -18.81 30.60
N VAL A 919 -23.18 -17.68 31.06
CA VAL A 919 -24.50 -17.56 31.68
C VAL A 919 -25.30 -16.55 30.87
N LEU A 920 -26.58 -16.84 30.64
CA LEU A 920 -27.50 -15.93 29.96
C LEU A 920 -28.42 -15.28 30.98
N LEU A 921 -28.40 -13.95 31.05
CA LEU A 921 -29.35 -13.16 31.81
C LEU A 921 -30.71 -13.11 31.12
N ASN A 922 -31.78 -13.39 31.87
CA ASN A 922 -33.15 -13.23 31.40
C ASN A 922 -33.59 -11.76 31.51
N TYR A 923 -33.32 -10.98 30.48
CA TYR A 923 -33.64 -9.54 30.47
C TYR A 923 -35.12 -9.21 30.68
N SER A 924 -36.06 -10.12 30.39
CA SER A 924 -37.49 -9.92 30.61
C SER A 924 -37.86 -9.67 32.09
N GLU A 925 -37.00 -10.10 33.01
CA GLU A 925 -37.14 -9.88 34.46
C GLU A 925 -36.66 -8.48 34.89
N TYR A 926 -35.86 -7.80 34.06
CA TYR A 926 -35.23 -6.53 34.42
C TYR A 926 -35.82 -5.34 33.68
N ILE A 927 -36.47 -5.56 32.52
CA ILE A 927 -37.00 -4.49 31.68
C ILE A 927 -38.51 -4.61 31.45
N GLU A 928 -39.19 -3.46 31.37
CA GLU A 928 -40.62 -3.36 31.09
C GLU A 928 -40.92 -2.15 30.18
N TYR A 929 -42.03 -2.22 29.44
CA TYR A 929 -42.46 -1.11 28.60
C TYR A 929 -43.10 -0.01 29.45
N ASN A 930 -42.58 1.21 29.37
CA ASN A 930 -43.16 2.36 30.05
C ASN A 930 -44.01 3.19 29.05
N PRO A 931 -45.34 3.24 29.20
CA PRO A 931 -46.22 3.93 28.25
C PRO A 931 -46.04 5.45 28.25
N HIS A 932 -45.65 6.06 29.37
CA HIS A 932 -45.40 7.51 29.44
C HIS A 932 -44.13 7.92 28.68
N LYS A 933 -43.10 7.06 28.76
CA LYS A 933 -41.85 7.22 28.02
C LYS A 933 -42.01 6.82 26.54
N GLY A 934 -42.85 5.82 26.26
CA GLY A 934 -43.01 5.22 24.94
C GLY A 934 -41.91 4.21 24.57
N PHE A 935 -41.08 3.79 25.55
CA PHE A 935 -39.95 2.90 25.35
C PHE A 935 -39.79 1.97 26.57
N PHE A 936 -39.00 0.91 26.39
CA PHE A 936 -38.61 0.04 27.50
C PHE A 936 -37.67 0.75 28.47
N CYS A 937 -37.94 0.53 29.75
CA CYS A 937 -37.17 0.99 30.90
C CYS A 937 -36.86 -0.21 31.80
N LEU A 938 -36.07 0.01 32.85
CA LEU A 938 -35.92 -0.97 33.91
C LEU A 938 -37.20 -1.09 34.73
N ARG A 939 -37.50 -2.31 35.17
CA ARG A 939 -38.61 -2.60 36.08
C ARG A 939 -38.45 -1.86 37.39
N SER A 940 -39.58 -1.56 38.03
CA SER A 940 -39.60 -0.97 39.38
C SER A 940 -38.70 -1.74 40.36
N GLY A 941 -37.87 -1.01 41.12
CA GLY A 941 -36.88 -1.58 42.04
C GLY A 941 -35.51 -1.85 41.41
N HIS A 942 -35.39 -1.85 40.08
CA HIS A 942 -34.12 -1.96 39.37
C HIS A 942 -33.65 -0.59 38.86
N TYR A 943 -32.33 -0.38 38.91
CA TYR A 943 -31.69 0.85 38.46
C TYR A 943 -30.50 0.50 37.56
N PHE A 944 -30.19 1.39 36.63
CA PHE A 944 -29.00 1.19 35.81
C PHE A 944 -27.78 1.19 36.74
N PRO A 945 -26.81 0.28 36.53
CA PRO A 945 -25.59 0.29 37.31
C PRO A 945 -24.94 1.67 37.23
N ASP A 946 -24.51 2.19 38.37
CA ASP A 946 -23.74 3.43 38.40
C ASP A 946 -22.44 3.21 37.63
N TRP A 947 -21.99 4.23 36.91
CA TRP A 947 -20.62 4.21 36.44
C TRP A 947 -19.71 4.45 37.65
N PRO A 948 -18.58 3.72 37.81
CA PRO A 948 -17.65 3.91 38.94
C PRO A 948 -17.23 5.35 39.18
N SER A 949 -17.31 6.19 38.15
CA SER A 949 -17.02 7.62 38.19
C SER A 949 -18.26 8.52 38.09
N SER A 950 -19.46 8.04 37.72
CA SER A 950 -20.65 8.87 37.49
C SER A 950 -21.48 9.17 38.75
N ARG A 951 -21.78 10.44 39.05
CA ARG A 951 -22.87 10.82 39.99
C ARG A 951 -24.24 10.79 39.31
N LEU A 952 -24.52 9.78 38.49
CA LEU A 952 -25.82 9.63 37.84
C LEU A 952 -26.78 9.02 38.87
N GLY A 953 -27.91 9.68 39.11
CA GLY A 953 -28.90 9.21 40.09
C GLY A 953 -29.57 7.90 39.68
N LYS A 954 -30.28 7.29 40.63
CA LYS A 954 -31.11 6.08 40.46
C LYS A 954 -32.25 6.31 39.45
N GLN A 955 -31.96 6.18 38.15
CA GLN A 955 -32.93 6.29 37.07
C GLN A 955 -33.35 4.90 36.56
N SER A 956 -34.64 4.67 36.39
CA SER A 956 -35.20 3.46 35.77
C SER A 956 -35.33 3.57 34.25
N CYS A 957 -35.54 4.78 33.72
CA CYS A 957 -35.61 5.08 32.29
C CYS A 957 -34.41 5.89 31.83
N LEU A 958 -34.06 5.78 30.54
CA LEU A 958 -33.08 6.68 29.93
C LEU A 958 -33.58 8.14 29.94
N GLY A 959 -32.64 9.08 30.04
CA GLY A 959 -32.90 10.52 30.13
C GLY A 959 -33.74 11.10 28.99
N SER A 960 -34.25 12.32 29.18
CA SER A 960 -35.13 13.04 28.24
C SER A 960 -34.55 13.21 26.82
N ASN A 961 -33.22 13.26 26.71
CA ASN A 961 -32.51 13.35 25.43
C ASN A 961 -32.55 12.06 24.58
N LYS A 962 -33.04 10.94 25.13
CA LYS A 962 -33.21 9.66 24.45
C LYS A 962 -34.73 9.37 24.34
N GLY A 963 -35.22 9.17 23.12
CA GLY A 963 -36.66 9.07 22.85
C GLY A 963 -37.41 10.41 22.92
N ARG A 964 -36.88 11.45 22.26
CA ARG A 964 -37.54 12.78 22.20
C ARG A 964 -38.92 12.66 21.56
N LYS A 965 -39.89 13.43 22.06
CA LYS A 965 -41.23 13.54 21.48
C LYS A 965 -41.20 14.59 20.36
N TYR A 966 -41.55 14.20 19.14
CA TYR A 966 -41.70 15.07 17.97
C TYR A 966 -42.75 14.48 17.03
N ARG A 967 -43.27 15.27 16.08
CA ARG A 967 -44.22 14.78 15.06
C ARG A 967 -43.56 13.65 14.26
N HIS A 968 -44.16 12.47 14.30
CA HIS A 968 -43.75 11.34 13.46
C HIS A 968 -44.28 11.54 12.04
N LEU A 969 -43.51 11.05 11.06
CA LEU A 969 -43.97 10.93 9.68
C LEU A 969 -45.01 9.81 9.60
N ASP A 970 -45.99 9.97 8.71
CA ASP A 970 -46.92 8.89 8.41
C ASP A 970 -46.16 7.69 7.83
N LYS A 971 -46.24 6.55 8.53
CA LYS A 971 -45.57 5.31 8.16
C LYS A 971 -46.19 4.65 6.93
N VAL A 972 -47.44 4.98 6.59
CA VAL A 972 -48.19 4.43 5.46
C VAL A 972 -47.95 5.24 4.19
N THR A 973 -47.86 6.57 4.30
CA THR A 973 -47.80 7.46 3.13
C THR A 973 -46.46 8.19 2.97
N GLU A 974 -46.02 8.94 3.97
CA GLU A 974 -44.84 9.81 3.89
C GLU A 974 -43.52 9.02 3.85
N VAL A 975 -43.34 8.06 4.77
CA VAL A 975 -42.09 7.29 4.89
C VAL A 975 -41.79 6.48 3.63
N PRO A 976 -42.72 5.68 3.07
CA PRO A 976 -42.45 4.93 1.83
C PRO A 976 -42.13 5.85 0.64
N LYS A 977 -42.81 7.00 0.53
CA LYS A 977 -42.54 7.99 -0.52
C LYS A 977 -41.12 8.52 -0.42
N LEU A 978 -40.68 8.93 0.76
CA LEU A 978 -39.32 9.46 0.97
C LEU A 978 -38.24 8.39 0.80
N ILE A 979 -38.50 7.13 1.18
CA ILE A 979 -37.58 6.01 0.92
C ILE A 979 -37.40 5.82 -0.59
N ARG A 980 -38.49 5.81 -1.37
CA ARG A 980 -38.40 5.67 -2.83
C ARG A 980 -37.58 6.77 -3.48
N VAL A 981 -37.70 8.00 -2.99
CA VAL A 981 -36.97 9.16 -3.53
C VAL A 981 -35.49 9.14 -3.14
N HIS A 982 -35.16 8.91 -1.86
CA HIS A 982 -33.79 9.14 -1.36
C HIS A 982 -32.98 7.87 -1.09
N PHE A 983 -33.61 6.70 -0.92
CA PHE A 983 -32.95 5.48 -0.47
C PHE A 983 -33.26 4.23 -1.31
N ALA A 984 -34.00 4.33 -2.43
CA ALA A 984 -34.33 3.16 -3.25
C ALA A 984 -33.07 2.38 -3.70
N ALA A 985 -32.12 3.07 -4.35
CA ALA A 985 -30.87 2.46 -4.80
C ALA A 985 -29.99 1.98 -3.63
N ALA A 986 -29.93 2.74 -2.53
CA ALA A 986 -29.16 2.38 -1.35
C ALA A 986 -29.72 1.12 -0.66
N ASN A 987 -31.04 1.01 -0.56
CA ASN A 987 -31.72 -0.15 0.02
C ASN A 987 -31.61 -1.37 -0.88
N GLU A 988 -31.63 -1.20 -2.20
CA GLU A 988 -31.37 -2.30 -3.13
C GLU A 988 -29.94 -2.85 -2.95
N GLN A 989 -28.94 -1.97 -2.84
CA GLN A 989 -27.57 -2.38 -2.54
C GLN A 989 -27.47 -3.11 -1.19
N LEU A 990 -28.15 -2.60 -0.17
CA LEU A 990 -28.22 -3.25 1.15
C LEU A 990 -28.88 -4.62 1.07
N TRP A 991 -29.99 -4.74 0.32
CA TRP A 991 -30.69 -6.00 0.11
C TRP A 991 -29.77 -7.03 -0.54
N ARG A 992 -29.07 -6.66 -1.62
CA ARG A 992 -28.08 -7.54 -2.30
C ARG A 992 -26.94 -7.93 -1.36
N LEU A 993 -26.40 -6.98 -0.60
CA LEU A 993 -25.35 -7.25 0.38
C LEU A 993 -25.83 -8.25 1.43
N TRP A 994 -27.05 -8.09 1.93
CA TRP A 994 -27.63 -8.99 2.93
C TRP A 994 -27.81 -10.42 2.41
N HIS A 995 -28.23 -10.57 1.15
CA HIS A 995 -28.40 -11.88 0.52
C HIS A 995 -27.07 -12.62 0.31
N SER A 996 -25.97 -11.88 0.14
CA SER A 996 -24.63 -12.47 0.07
C SER A 996 -24.07 -12.89 1.43
N GLN A 997 -24.74 -12.59 2.55
CA GLN A 997 -24.26 -12.89 3.92
C GLN A 997 -25.25 -13.77 4.71
N PRO A 998 -25.24 -15.11 4.52
CA PRO A 998 -26.16 -16.03 5.21
C PRO A 998 -26.11 -15.94 6.75
N VAL A 999 -24.93 -15.67 7.31
CA VAL A 999 -24.74 -15.58 8.78
C VAL A 999 -25.52 -14.41 9.40
N TRP A 1000 -25.65 -13.29 8.69
CA TRP A 1000 -26.42 -12.13 9.16
C TRP A 1000 -27.91 -12.43 9.19
N ARG A 1001 -28.42 -13.08 8.14
CA ARG A 1001 -29.82 -13.54 8.07
C ARG A 1001 -30.15 -14.48 9.21
N TRP A 1002 -29.26 -15.43 9.50
CA TRP A 1002 -29.46 -16.39 10.58
C TRP A 1002 -29.58 -15.71 11.95
N TRP A 1003 -28.68 -14.79 12.28
CA TRP A 1003 -28.74 -14.06 13.56
C TRP A 1003 -30.02 -13.22 13.70
N MET A 1004 -30.44 -12.55 12.63
CA MET A 1004 -31.63 -11.72 12.64
C MET A 1004 -32.91 -12.56 12.72
N ALA A 1005 -32.96 -13.70 12.00
CA ALA A 1005 -34.04 -14.68 12.10
C ALA A 1005 -34.20 -15.17 13.54
N LYS A 1006 -33.11 -15.32 14.29
CA LYS A 1006 -33.14 -15.70 15.71
C LYS A 1006 -33.69 -14.61 16.63
N ALA A 1007 -33.49 -13.33 16.28
CA ALA A 1007 -34.19 -12.21 16.92
C ALA A 1007 -35.67 -12.15 16.49
N GLY A 1008 -36.01 -12.80 15.38
CA GLY A 1008 -37.33 -13.28 14.98
C GLY A 1008 -37.81 -12.80 13.61
N ALA A 1009 -36.94 -12.24 12.76
CA ALA A 1009 -37.22 -11.90 11.35
C ALA A 1009 -35.92 -11.87 10.56
N GLU A 1010 -35.91 -12.42 9.34
CA GLU A 1010 -34.67 -12.52 8.54
C GLU A 1010 -34.11 -11.17 8.07
N TYR A 1011 -34.97 -10.15 7.97
CA TYR A 1011 -34.62 -8.79 7.55
C TYR A 1011 -35.58 -7.75 8.15
N PRO A 1012 -35.16 -6.48 8.29
CA PRO A 1012 -36.05 -5.39 8.67
C PRO A 1012 -37.13 -5.15 7.60
N SER A 1013 -38.35 -4.82 8.03
CA SER A 1013 -39.51 -4.64 7.14
C SER A 1013 -39.35 -3.51 6.11
N TRP A 1014 -38.49 -2.53 6.39
CA TRP A 1014 -38.22 -1.41 5.48
C TRP A 1014 -37.16 -1.73 4.41
N VAL A 1015 -36.46 -2.86 4.50
CA VAL A 1015 -35.48 -3.30 3.48
C VAL A 1015 -36.20 -3.97 2.30
N SER A 1016 -37.32 -4.67 2.53
CA SER A 1016 -38.08 -5.38 1.48
C SER A 1016 -39.00 -4.47 0.66
N ALA A 1017 -39.28 -3.24 1.11
CA ALA A 1017 -40.27 -2.33 0.52
C ALA A 1017 -39.92 -1.77 -0.89
N VAL A 1018 -38.79 -2.17 -1.48
CA VAL A 1018 -38.37 -1.80 -2.84
C VAL A 1018 -38.61 -2.95 -3.85
N GLY A 1019 -38.86 -4.18 -3.37
CA GLY A 1019 -39.23 -5.33 -4.19
C GLY A 1019 -40.74 -5.42 -4.38
N GLY A 1020 -41.34 -4.45 -5.05
CA GLY A 1020 -42.71 -4.54 -5.51
C GLY A 1020 -42.78 -5.17 -6.89
N ARG A 1021 -43.01 -6.50 -6.93
CA ARG A 1021 -43.21 -7.39 -8.09
C ARG A 1021 -41.97 -7.79 -8.88
#